data_AF-A0A838Y801-F1
#
_entry.id   AF-A0A838Y801-F1
#
_cell.length_a   1.000
_cell.length_b   1.000
_cell.length_c   1.000
_cell.angle_alpha   90.00
_cell.angle_beta   90.00
_cell.angle_gamma   90.00
#
_symmetry.space_group_name_H-M   'P 1'
#
loop_
_entity.id
_entity.type
_entity.pdbx_description
1 polymer ?
#
loop_
_entity_poly.entity_id
_entity_poly.type
_entity_poly.pdbx_seq_one_letter_code
_entity_poly.pdbx_strand_id
1 'polypeptide(L)'
;MSVSTLEQLDALVARVKQAQAVFAEFSQQQVDAIFRSAALAAADARIPLARMAVEETGMGVMEDKVIKNHFASEYIYNKYKDEKTCGVLSEDDSFGTITIAEPIGILCGIVPTTNPTSTAIFKALIALKTRNAIIFSPHPRARRSTCEAARLVLDAAVAAGAPKDIIGWIDEPSVELSNALMQHPDINLILATGGPGMVKAAYSSGKPAIGVGAGNTPAVIDETADIKRAVASILMSKTFDNGVVCASEQSVIVVDSIYDAVRERFSRHGGYLLSAQETAAVAAVILNRGNLNAAIVGQSAVKIAAMAGISVPADTKVLIGEVSDLTNDEAFAHEKLSPTLAMYRARDFVDACDKAAALVALGGIGHTSALYTDQDLQGERIRYFGDKMKTARILINTPSSHGGIGDLYNFSLAPSLTLGCGSWGGNSISENVGPKHLINKKTVAKRAENMLWHKLPKSIYFRRGCLPVALEDLAGKKRCLIVTGQYLLEHGFVDEPIRLLKKMGLEVEVFFEVPADPTLAIVRKGADLAHAFQPDVIMALGGGSPMDAAKIMWVMYEHPEVHFADLALRFMDIRKRIYQFPKLGGKAMLVAVPTTSGTGSEVTPFAVVTDEVTGVKYPIADYELTPHMAIIDANLVMDMPKSLTAFGGIDAVTHALEAYVSVMANEYSDPQALQALKLLKDYLPSAYAKGAGDPKAREQVHNAATIAGIAFANAFLGVCHSMAHKLGAEFGLAHGLANALLISNVIRYNAADIPTKQTAFSQYDRPKSVARYAEIARYLGLEASRDHERVEKLVQWVDELKQTLNIPMSIQAAGVGEADFLAKVDQLAEDAFDDQCTGANPRYPLISELKQLLLDSYYGHAWCEAHLREAATAPVVPAVSVKAKGKLKAV
;
A
#
# COMPACT_ATOMS: atom_id res chain seq x y z
N MET A 1 2.04 -17.36 47.39
CA MET A 1 2.45 -16.21 48.20
C MET A 1 1.47 -15.09 47.92
N SER A 2 0.97 -14.41 48.95
CA SER A 2 0.15 -13.21 48.76
C SER A 2 1.01 -12.08 48.18
N VAL A 3 0.48 -11.31 47.23
CA VAL A 3 1.14 -10.17 46.60
C VAL A 3 0.55 -8.88 47.17
N SER A 4 1.26 -8.28 48.12
CA SER A 4 0.93 -7.01 48.77
C SER A 4 2.08 -5.99 48.78
N THR A 5 3.27 -6.37 48.31
CA THR A 5 4.45 -5.48 48.20
C THR A 5 5.05 -5.49 46.80
N LEU A 6 5.87 -4.46 46.48
CA LEU A 6 6.57 -4.36 45.20
C LEU A 6 7.50 -5.54 44.94
N GLU A 7 8.25 -6.00 45.96
CA GLU A 7 9.14 -7.16 45.85
C GLU A 7 8.36 -8.45 45.49
N GLN A 8 7.18 -8.64 46.08
CA GLN A 8 6.33 -9.78 45.78
C GLN A 8 5.72 -9.69 44.37
N LEU A 9 5.42 -8.48 43.90
CA LEU A 9 4.96 -8.23 42.54
C LEU A 9 6.05 -8.59 41.52
N ASP A 10 7.29 -8.13 41.72
CA ASP A 10 8.41 -8.47 40.85
C ASP A 10 8.66 -9.99 40.83
N ALA A 11 8.60 -10.64 42.00
CA ALA A 11 8.70 -12.09 42.10
C ALA A 11 7.56 -12.83 41.38
N LEU A 12 6.34 -12.27 41.38
CA LEU A 12 5.22 -12.81 40.60
C LEU A 12 5.50 -12.67 39.10
N VAL A 13 5.89 -11.48 38.63
CA VAL A 13 6.17 -11.23 37.21
C VAL A 13 7.28 -12.17 36.71
N ALA A 14 8.32 -12.41 37.51
CA ALA A 14 9.38 -13.34 37.16
C ALA A 14 8.89 -14.79 36.96
N ARG A 15 7.99 -15.30 37.81
CA ARG A 15 7.38 -16.64 37.63
C ARG A 15 6.48 -16.70 36.41
N VAL A 16 5.67 -15.67 36.21
CA VAL A 16 4.74 -15.56 35.07
C VAL A 16 5.51 -15.51 33.75
N LYS A 17 6.66 -14.82 33.71
CA LYS A 17 7.58 -14.79 32.56
C LYS A 17 8.09 -16.18 32.18
N GLN A 18 8.51 -16.96 33.18
CA GLN A 18 8.97 -18.34 32.96
C GLN A 18 7.83 -19.24 32.44
N ALA A 19 6.64 -19.09 33.01
CA ALA A 19 5.44 -19.79 32.54
C ALA A 19 5.09 -19.43 31.08
N GLN A 20 5.15 -18.15 30.73
CA GLN A 20 4.86 -17.67 29.38
C GLN A 20 5.84 -18.23 28.35
N ALA A 21 7.14 -18.27 28.67
CA ALA A 21 8.15 -18.82 27.79
C ALA A 21 7.87 -20.29 27.42
N VAL A 22 7.47 -21.10 28.40
CA VAL A 22 7.05 -22.50 28.15
C VAL A 22 5.77 -22.55 27.33
N PHE A 23 4.79 -21.70 27.65
CA PHE A 23 3.49 -21.73 26.98
C PHE A 23 3.53 -21.27 25.52
N ALA A 24 4.50 -20.42 25.15
CA ALA A 24 4.72 -19.97 23.78
C ALA A 24 5.02 -21.13 22.81
N GLU A 25 5.61 -22.21 23.31
CA GLU A 25 6.00 -23.41 22.54
C GLU A 25 4.84 -24.39 22.29
N PHE A 26 3.68 -24.17 22.91
CA PHE A 26 2.57 -25.11 22.81
C PHE A 26 1.94 -25.11 21.40
N SER A 27 1.55 -26.30 20.96
CA SER A 27 0.79 -26.48 19.71
C SER A 27 -0.64 -25.92 19.83
N GLN A 28 -1.26 -25.65 18.67
CA GLN A 28 -2.66 -25.21 18.61
C GLN A 28 -3.58 -26.18 19.38
N GLN A 29 -3.39 -27.50 19.23
CA GLN A 29 -4.24 -28.48 19.92
C GLN A 29 -4.10 -28.43 21.44
N GLN A 30 -2.89 -28.24 21.97
CA GLN A 30 -2.67 -28.10 23.41
C GLN A 30 -3.32 -26.82 23.95
N VAL A 31 -3.15 -25.70 23.23
CA VAL A 31 -3.77 -24.41 23.58
C VAL A 31 -5.29 -24.53 23.57
N ASP A 32 -5.88 -25.19 22.58
CA ASP A 32 -7.33 -25.34 22.44
C ASP A 32 -7.91 -26.24 23.55
N ALA A 33 -7.19 -27.29 23.96
CA ALA A 33 -7.58 -28.14 25.08
C ALA A 33 -7.59 -27.38 26.41
N ILE A 34 -6.58 -26.54 26.64
CA ILE A 34 -6.50 -25.65 27.81
C ILE A 34 -7.63 -24.62 27.78
N PHE A 35 -7.82 -23.94 26.65
CA PHE A 35 -8.88 -22.95 26.45
C PHE A 35 -10.27 -23.53 26.72
N ARG A 36 -10.56 -24.73 26.21
CA ARG A 36 -11.82 -25.44 26.45
C ARG A 36 -12.02 -25.76 27.93
N SER A 37 -11.01 -26.33 28.58
CA SER A 37 -11.11 -26.75 29.99
C SER A 37 -11.32 -25.55 30.92
N ALA A 38 -10.58 -24.47 30.67
CA ALA A 38 -10.73 -23.20 31.36
C ALA A 38 -12.14 -22.59 31.18
N ALA A 39 -12.67 -22.60 29.96
CA ALA A 39 -14.00 -22.07 29.67
C ALA A 39 -15.11 -22.90 30.34
N LEU A 40 -15.01 -24.24 30.33
CA LEU A 40 -15.95 -25.14 31.00
C LEU A 40 -15.99 -24.88 32.51
N ALA A 41 -14.83 -24.80 33.16
CA ALA A 41 -14.76 -24.54 34.59
C ALA A 41 -15.40 -23.19 34.96
N ALA A 42 -15.13 -22.15 34.17
CA ALA A 42 -15.74 -20.83 34.37
C ALA A 42 -17.26 -20.85 34.18
N ALA A 43 -17.76 -21.61 33.20
CA ALA A 43 -19.19 -21.78 32.96
C ALA A 43 -19.89 -22.53 34.11
N ASP A 44 -19.27 -23.56 34.66
CA ASP A 44 -19.78 -24.32 35.80
C ASP A 44 -19.82 -23.47 37.08
N ALA A 45 -18.82 -22.62 37.28
CA ALA A 45 -18.69 -21.75 38.45
C ALA A 45 -19.46 -20.41 38.35
N ARG A 46 -20.29 -20.22 37.33
CA ARG A 46 -21.00 -18.95 37.08
C ARG A 46 -21.82 -18.44 38.28
N ILE A 47 -22.48 -19.34 39.02
CA ILE A 47 -23.31 -19.03 40.19
C ILE A 47 -22.49 -18.62 41.42
N PRO A 48 -21.54 -19.44 41.93
CA PRO A 48 -20.76 -19.07 43.09
C PRO A 48 -19.96 -17.77 42.87
N LEU A 49 -19.40 -17.56 41.67
CA LEU A 49 -18.69 -16.33 41.32
C LEU A 49 -19.63 -15.10 41.29
N ALA A 50 -20.82 -15.24 40.70
CA ALA A 50 -21.81 -14.16 40.66
C ALA A 50 -22.26 -13.73 42.07
N ARG A 51 -22.52 -14.71 42.95
CA ARG A 51 -22.88 -14.47 44.35
C ARG A 51 -21.79 -13.71 45.07
N MET A 52 -20.54 -14.17 44.97
CA MET A 52 -19.39 -13.53 45.61
C MET A 52 -19.24 -12.07 45.14
N ALA A 53 -19.40 -11.81 43.84
CA ALA A 53 -19.33 -10.47 43.29
C ALA A 53 -20.40 -9.53 43.86
N VAL A 54 -21.65 -9.98 43.98
CA VAL A 54 -22.72 -9.16 44.59
C VAL A 54 -22.45 -8.93 46.08
N GLU A 55 -22.07 -9.97 46.83
CA GLU A 55 -21.80 -9.86 48.27
C GLU A 55 -20.62 -8.95 48.57
N GLU A 56 -19.55 -9.01 47.77
CA GLU A 56 -18.35 -8.19 47.98
C GLU A 56 -18.56 -6.73 47.56
N THR A 57 -19.19 -6.51 46.40
CA THR A 57 -19.32 -5.15 45.83
C THR A 57 -20.53 -4.40 46.38
N GLY A 58 -21.58 -5.12 46.77
CA GLY A 58 -22.89 -4.57 47.09
C GLY A 58 -23.63 -4.02 45.86
N MET A 59 -23.28 -4.46 44.65
CA MET A 59 -23.75 -3.91 43.38
C MET A 59 -24.34 -4.98 42.47
N GLY A 60 -25.42 -4.63 41.78
CA GLY A 60 -26.01 -5.42 40.71
C GLY A 60 -26.99 -6.50 41.20
N VAL A 61 -27.24 -7.49 40.33
CA VAL A 61 -28.20 -8.58 40.53
C VAL A 61 -27.48 -9.91 40.30
N MET A 62 -27.65 -10.87 41.20
CA MET A 62 -26.89 -12.12 41.18
C MET A 62 -27.18 -12.92 39.90
N GLU A 63 -28.44 -13.04 39.53
CA GLU A 63 -28.92 -13.72 38.32
C GLU A 63 -28.35 -13.10 37.04
N ASP A 64 -28.27 -11.78 36.97
CA ASP A 64 -27.68 -11.09 35.81
C ASP A 64 -26.16 -11.29 35.74
N LYS A 65 -25.47 -11.33 36.90
CA LYS A 65 -24.05 -11.68 36.94
C LYS A 65 -23.79 -13.14 36.56
N VAL A 66 -24.74 -14.06 36.79
CA VAL A 66 -24.69 -15.43 36.26
C VAL A 66 -24.67 -15.40 34.74
N ILE A 67 -25.57 -14.63 34.12
CA ILE A 67 -25.63 -14.47 32.67
C ILE A 67 -24.31 -13.86 32.14
N LYS A 68 -23.75 -12.87 32.83
CA LYS A 68 -22.46 -12.24 32.44
C LYS A 68 -21.28 -13.19 32.52
N ASN A 69 -21.20 -14.02 33.57
CA ASN A 69 -20.16 -15.03 33.69
C ASN A 69 -20.32 -16.12 32.63
N HIS A 70 -21.55 -16.51 32.31
CA HIS A 70 -21.85 -17.46 31.25
C HIS A 70 -21.49 -16.90 29.87
N PHE A 71 -21.80 -15.63 29.59
CA PHE A 71 -21.36 -14.93 28.39
C PHE A 71 -19.83 -14.90 28.28
N ALA A 72 -19.14 -14.49 29.36
CA ALA A 72 -17.68 -14.40 29.39
C ALA A 72 -16.96 -15.74 29.21
N SER A 73 -17.65 -16.87 29.41
CA SER A 73 -17.11 -18.22 29.24
C SER A 73 -17.57 -18.83 27.91
N GLU A 74 -18.86 -19.12 27.77
CA GLU A 74 -19.38 -19.92 26.66
C GLU A 74 -19.42 -19.18 25.32
N TYR A 75 -19.82 -17.91 25.29
CA TYR A 75 -19.83 -17.12 24.05
C TYR A 75 -18.41 -16.84 23.56
N ILE A 76 -17.51 -16.49 24.49
CA ILE A 76 -16.08 -16.29 24.19
C ILE A 76 -15.46 -17.58 23.65
N TYR A 77 -15.72 -18.72 24.28
CA TYR A 77 -15.24 -20.01 23.78
C TYR A 77 -15.79 -20.31 22.39
N ASN A 78 -17.10 -20.20 22.17
CA ASN A 78 -17.70 -20.55 20.89
C ASN A 78 -17.22 -19.67 19.74
N LYS A 79 -16.99 -18.37 19.98
CA LYS A 79 -16.45 -17.48 18.96
C LYS A 79 -15.03 -17.87 18.54
N TYR A 80 -14.19 -18.22 19.50
CA TYR A 80 -12.74 -18.27 19.28
C TYR A 80 -12.13 -19.68 19.30
N LYS A 81 -12.93 -20.74 19.56
CA LYS A 81 -12.42 -22.13 19.62
C LYS A 81 -11.66 -22.52 18.35
N ASP A 82 -12.13 -22.12 17.17
CA ASP A 82 -11.55 -22.47 15.88
C ASP A 82 -10.57 -21.41 15.33
N GLU A 83 -10.37 -20.29 16.04
CA GLU A 83 -9.44 -19.24 15.57
C GLU A 83 -8.00 -19.73 15.65
N LYS A 84 -7.26 -19.62 14.54
CA LYS A 84 -5.85 -20.00 14.48
C LYS A 84 -5.00 -18.92 15.17
N THR A 85 -4.28 -19.34 16.21
CA THR A 85 -3.48 -18.46 17.08
C THR A 85 -2.04 -18.94 17.25
N CYS A 86 -1.68 -20.06 16.62
CA CYS A 86 -0.37 -20.71 16.70
C CYS A 86 0.24 -20.94 15.32
N GLY A 87 1.55 -20.72 15.21
CA GLY A 87 2.32 -21.00 13.98
C GLY A 87 1.88 -20.15 12.79
N VAL A 88 1.91 -20.74 11.59
CA VAL A 88 1.56 -20.07 10.33
C VAL A 88 0.07 -19.75 10.30
N LEU A 89 -0.31 -18.47 10.25
CA LEU A 89 -1.69 -18.02 10.06
C LEU A 89 -2.15 -18.12 8.61
N SER A 90 -1.29 -17.69 7.68
CA SER A 90 -1.55 -17.72 6.24
C SER A 90 -0.24 -17.85 5.47
N GLU A 91 -0.32 -18.46 4.29
CA GLU A 91 0.79 -18.62 3.34
C GLU A 91 0.26 -18.32 1.94
N ASP A 92 0.99 -17.49 1.22
CA ASP A 92 0.75 -17.16 -0.19
C ASP A 92 2.02 -17.50 -0.97
N ASP A 93 2.03 -18.69 -1.56
CA ASP A 93 3.15 -19.17 -2.36
C ASP A 93 3.35 -18.36 -3.65
N SER A 94 2.29 -17.79 -4.21
CA SER A 94 2.36 -17.02 -5.46
C SER A 94 3.13 -15.72 -5.28
N PHE A 95 2.89 -15.05 -4.15
CA PHE A 95 3.59 -13.80 -3.79
C PHE A 95 4.74 -14.03 -2.79
N GLY A 96 4.99 -15.27 -2.40
CA GLY A 96 6.11 -15.67 -1.55
C GLY A 96 6.02 -15.16 -0.11
N THR A 97 4.83 -15.04 0.48
CA THR A 97 4.67 -14.51 1.85
C THR A 97 4.09 -15.54 2.82
N ILE A 98 4.57 -15.52 4.06
CA ILE A 98 4.06 -16.34 5.17
C ILE A 98 3.80 -15.42 6.35
N THR A 99 2.61 -15.49 6.95
CA THR A 99 2.27 -14.77 8.19
C THR A 99 2.27 -15.74 9.36
N ILE A 100 3.03 -15.46 10.42
CA ILE A 100 3.18 -16.32 11.61
C ILE A 100 2.67 -15.59 12.85
N ALA A 101 1.91 -16.27 13.70
CA ALA A 101 1.41 -15.77 14.98
C ALA A 101 2.44 -15.91 16.10
N GLU A 102 2.75 -14.78 16.73
CA GLU A 102 3.60 -14.69 17.92
C GLU A 102 2.78 -14.15 19.12
N PRO A 103 2.80 -14.81 20.30
CA PRO A 103 2.22 -14.21 21.51
C PRO A 103 2.89 -12.87 21.82
N ILE A 104 2.15 -11.94 22.40
CA ILE A 104 2.69 -10.65 22.84
C ILE A 104 3.65 -10.82 24.03
N GLY A 105 3.39 -11.77 24.93
CA GLY A 105 4.16 -12.03 26.13
C GLY A 105 3.28 -11.97 27.38
N ILE A 106 3.60 -11.07 28.31
CA ILE A 106 2.87 -10.90 29.56
C ILE A 106 1.92 -9.70 29.48
N LEU A 107 0.65 -9.95 29.79
CA LEU A 107 -0.42 -8.95 29.79
C LEU A 107 -0.68 -8.43 31.21
N CYS A 108 -0.89 -7.12 31.33
CA CYS A 108 -1.45 -6.51 32.54
C CYS A 108 -2.97 -6.34 32.38
N GLY A 109 -3.75 -7.08 33.17
CA GLY A 109 -5.21 -7.05 33.13
C GLY A 109 -5.80 -6.18 34.24
N ILE A 110 -6.19 -4.94 33.92
CA ILE A 110 -6.92 -4.09 34.87
C ILE A 110 -8.40 -4.51 34.89
N VAL A 111 -8.97 -4.70 36.09
CA VAL A 111 -10.35 -5.21 36.26
C VAL A 111 -11.23 -4.21 37.02
N PRO A 112 -12.42 -3.84 36.51
CA PRO A 112 -13.29 -2.88 37.17
C PRO A 112 -14.15 -3.53 38.27
N THR A 113 -14.69 -2.71 39.17
CA THR A 113 -15.59 -3.16 40.24
C THR A 113 -16.98 -3.60 39.75
N THR A 114 -17.41 -3.16 38.57
CA THR A 114 -18.74 -3.44 38.01
C THR A 114 -18.86 -4.85 37.43
N ASN A 115 -17.78 -5.32 36.80
CA ASN A 115 -17.70 -6.58 36.06
C ASN A 115 -16.50 -7.46 36.52
N PRO A 116 -16.31 -7.71 37.83
CA PRO A 116 -15.06 -8.26 38.34
C PRO A 116 -14.76 -9.67 37.83
N THR A 117 -15.70 -10.60 38.01
CA THR A 117 -15.53 -12.01 37.65
C THR A 117 -15.56 -12.21 36.14
N SER A 118 -16.54 -11.62 35.46
CA SER A 118 -16.74 -11.81 34.03
C SER A 118 -15.59 -11.22 33.21
N THR A 119 -15.04 -10.07 33.61
CA THR A 119 -13.86 -9.49 32.93
C THR A 119 -12.60 -10.33 33.15
N ALA A 120 -12.41 -10.86 34.36
CA ALA A 120 -11.29 -11.74 34.66
C ALA A 120 -11.35 -13.02 33.81
N ILE A 121 -12.51 -13.68 33.76
CA ILE A 121 -12.75 -14.86 32.90
C ILE A 121 -12.45 -14.52 31.45
N PHE A 122 -13.11 -13.49 30.90
CA PHE A 122 -12.94 -13.09 29.51
C PHE A 122 -11.46 -12.87 29.14
N LYS A 123 -10.74 -12.06 29.92
CA LYS A 123 -9.33 -11.73 29.65
C LYS A 123 -8.42 -12.94 29.79
N ALA A 124 -8.64 -13.78 30.80
CA ALA A 124 -7.85 -14.99 30.99
C ALA A 124 -8.06 -15.97 29.82
N LEU A 125 -9.30 -16.17 29.37
CA LEU A 125 -9.61 -17.05 28.26
C LEU A 125 -8.96 -16.59 26.95
N ILE A 126 -9.06 -15.31 26.58
CA ILE A 126 -8.42 -14.82 25.35
C ILE A 126 -6.89 -14.76 25.48
N ALA A 127 -6.33 -14.56 26.68
CA ALA A 127 -4.88 -14.65 26.91
C ALA A 127 -4.37 -16.09 26.74
N LEU A 128 -5.09 -17.08 27.29
CA LEU A 128 -4.77 -18.49 27.14
C LEU A 128 -4.83 -18.93 25.68
N LYS A 129 -5.91 -18.57 24.96
CA LYS A 129 -6.09 -18.89 23.53
C LYS A 129 -4.96 -18.36 22.64
N THR A 130 -4.21 -17.36 23.12
CA THR A 130 -3.16 -16.68 22.36
C THR A 130 -1.75 -16.94 22.90
N ARG A 131 -1.58 -17.92 23.81
CA ARG A 131 -0.29 -18.28 24.43
C ARG A 131 0.37 -17.16 25.24
N ASN A 132 -0.43 -16.19 25.68
CA ASN A 132 0.03 -15.12 26.56
C ASN A 132 -0.15 -15.52 28.02
N ALA A 133 0.67 -14.93 28.87
CA ALA A 133 0.43 -14.92 30.31
C ALA A 133 -0.30 -13.63 30.70
N ILE A 134 -1.02 -13.64 31.82
CA ILE A 134 -1.74 -12.45 32.30
C ILE A 134 -1.64 -12.27 33.80
N ILE A 135 -1.40 -11.03 34.23
CA ILE A 135 -1.39 -10.63 35.64
C ILE A 135 -2.51 -9.63 35.87
N PHE A 136 -3.43 -9.94 36.77
CA PHE A 136 -4.58 -9.08 37.08
C PHE A 136 -4.27 -8.06 38.17
N SER A 137 -4.65 -6.80 37.92
CA SER A 137 -4.80 -5.77 38.95
C SER A 137 -6.30 -5.55 39.22
N PRO A 138 -6.84 -6.11 40.32
CA PRO A 138 -8.24 -5.98 40.65
C PRO A 138 -8.56 -4.61 41.28
N HIS A 139 -9.79 -4.13 41.08
CA HIS A 139 -10.29 -3.01 41.87
C HIS A 139 -10.41 -3.40 43.36
N PRO A 140 -10.00 -2.54 44.33
CA PRO A 140 -10.02 -2.90 45.75
C PRO A 140 -11.37 -3.36 46.29
N ARG A 141 -12.48 -2.79 45.80
CA ARG A 141 -13.87 -3.16 46.17
C ARG A 141 -14.34 -4.52 45.62
N ALA A 142 -13.56 -5.18 44.77
CA ALA A 142 -13.93 -6.44 44.13
C ALA A 142 -12.76 -7.42 44.04
N ARG A 143 -11.78 -7.29 44.96
CA ARG A 143 -10.52 -8.03 44.89
C ARG A 143 -10.71 -9.53 45.04
N ARG A 144 -11.51 -10.00 46.01
CA ARG A 144 -11.68 -11.44 46.26
C ARG A 144 -12.39 -12.10 45.09
N SER A 145 -13.44 -11.47 44.56
CA SER A 145 -14.21 -11.97 43.43
C SER A 145 -13.35 -12.08 42.17
N THR A 146 -12.51 -11.09 41.91
CA THR A 146 -11.60 -11.08 40.75
C THR A 146 -10.51 -12.15 40.89
N CYS A 147 -9.85 -12.23 42.04
CA CYS A 147 -8.79 -13.21 42.30
C CYS A 147 -9.33 -14.64 42.26
N GLU A 148 -10.52 -14.89 42.81
CA GLU A 148 -11.15 -16.21 42.77
C GLU A 148 -11.50 -16.65 41.35
N ALA A 149 -12.02 -15.74 40.51
CA ALA A 149 -12.26 -16.04 39.10
C ALA A 149 -10.94 -16.36 38.35
N ALA A 150 -9.87 -15.60 38.59
CA ALA A 150 -8.57 -15.85 38.00
C ALA A 150 -7.96 -17.19 38.46
N ARG A 151 -8.05 -17.49 39.76
CA ARG A 151 -7.60 -18.76 40.35
C ARG A 151 -8.32 -19.95 39.74
N LEU A 152 -9.65 -19.88 39.62
CA LEU A 152 -10.46 -20.96 39.07
C LEU A 152 -10.10 -21.27 37.62
N VAL A 153 -9.93 -20.23 36.80
CA VAL A 153 -9.50 -20.37 35.40
C VAL A 153 -8.08 -20.94 35.32
N LEU A 154 -7.17 -20.48 36.18
CA LEU A 154 -5.81 -21.00 36.26
C LEU A 154 -5.77 -22.49 36.63
N ASP A 155 -6.46 -22.88 37.70
CA ASP A 155 -6.44 -24.27 38.17
C ASP A 155 -6.97 -25.24 37.09
N ALA A 156 -8.03 -24.84 36.38
CA ALA A 156 -8.56 -25.61 35.25
C ALA A 156 -7.60 -25.65 34.06
N ALA A 157 -6.94 -24.54 33.75
CA ALA A 157 -5.93 -24.49 32.69
C ALA A 157 -4.73 -25.39 33.02
N VAL A 158 -4.23 -25.35 34.27
CA VAL A 158 -3.12 -26.17 34.75
C VAL A 158 -3.47 -27.65 34.75
N ALA A 159 -4.68 -28.01 35.19
CA ALA A 159 -5.19 -29.39 35.10
C ALA A 159 -5.24 -29.90 33.65
N ALA A 160 -5.42 -29.01 32.67
CA ALA A 160 -5.38 -29.31 31.24
C ALA A 160 -3.97 -29.23 30.60
N GLY A 161 -2.93 -28.97 31.41
CA GLY A 161 -1.53 -28.97 30.98
C GLY A 161 -0.89 -27.58 30.83
N ALA A 162 -1.56 -26.50 31.19
CA ALA A 162 -0.95 -25.17 31.19
C ALA A 162 0.13 -25.02 32.28
N PRO A 163 1.14 -24.15 32.09
CA PRO A 163 2.12 -23.86 33.13
C PRO A 163 1.49 -23.23 34.39
N LYS A 164 2.00 -23.61 35.57
CA LYS A 164 1.40 -23.29 36.89
C LYS A 164 1.14 -21.80 37.15
N ASP A 165 2.02 -20.92 36.70
CA ASP A 165 1.95 -19.48 36.98
C ASP A 165 1.53 -18.66 35.73
N ILE A 166 0.84 -19.28 34.75
CA ILE A 166 0.47 -18.59 33.50
C ILE A 166 -0.57 -17.47 33.71
N ILE A 167 -1.30 -17.50 34.82
CA ILE A 167 -2.19 -16.44 35.30
C ILE A 167 -1.73 -16.05 36.71
N GLY A 168 -1.64 -14.74 36.98
CA GLY A 168 -1.33 -14.18 38.29
C GLY A 168 -2.25 -13.01 38.65
N TRP A 169 -2.17 -12.52 39.89
CA TRP A 169 -2.94 -11.37 40.36
C TRP A 169 -2.29 -10.68 41.56
N ILE A 170 -2.74 -9.46 41.85
CA ILE A 170 -2.40 -8.69 43.06
C ILE A 170 -3.47 -8.96 44.13
N ASP A 171 -3.08 -9.56 45.26
CA ASP A 171 -4.01 -9.91 46.34
C ASP A 171 -4.48 -8.68 47.16
N GLU A 172 -3.59 -7.69 47.34
CA GLU A 172 -3.88 -6.44 48.05
C GLU A 172 -3.65 -5.23 47.13
N PRO A 173 -4.60 -4.90 46.23
CA PRO A 173 -4.40 -3.88 45.22
C PRO A 173 -4.24 -2.48 45.83
N SER A 174 -3.19 -1.78 45.40
CA SER A 174 -2.97 -0.36 45.66
C SER A 174 -2.69 0.38 44.35
N VAL A 175 -2.79 1.72 44.37
CA VAL A 175 -2.42 2.55 43.21
C VAL A 175 -0.95 2.35 42.86
N GLU A 176 -0.09 2.23 43.87
CA GLU A 176 1.35 1.98 43.72
C GLU A 176 1.62 0.65 43.00
N LEU A 177 1.03 -0.46 43.47
CA LEU A 177 1.23 -1.78 42.85
C LEU A 177 0.65 -1.84 41.43
N SER A 178 -0.49 -1.18 41.19
CA SER A 178 -1.09 -1.11 39.86
C SER A 178 -0.20 -0.35 38.88
N ASN A 179 0.36 0.79 39.30
CA ASN A 179 1.29 1.58 38.49
C ASN A 179 2.59 0.82 38.24
N ALA A 180 3.14 0.17 39.28
CA ALA A 180 4.33 -0.65 39.16
C ALA A 180 4.12 -1.79 38.15
N LEU A 181 2.99 -2.49 38.21
CA LEU A 181 2.67 -3.53 37.23
C LEU A 181 2.56 -2.95 35.81
N MET A 182 1.86 -1.84 35.62
CA MET A 182 1.72 -1.21 34.30
C MET A 182 3.07 -0.76 33.70
N GLN A 183 4.02 -0.34 34.53
CA GLN A 183 5.33 0.16 34.09
C GLN A 183 6.43 -0.90 34.10
N HIS A 184 6.17 -2.09 34.65
CA HIS A 184 7.17 -3.13 34.84
C HIS A 184 7.84 -3.51 33.50
N PRO A 185 9.17 -3.66 33.44
CA PRO A 185 9.91 -3.91 32.19
C PRO A 185 9.43 -5.15 31.43
N ASP A 186 9.05 -6.21 32.14
CA ASP A 186 8.57 -7.46 31.53
C ASP A 186 7.08 -7.48 31.10
N ILE A 187 6.31 -6.43 31.38
CA ILE A 187 4.94 -6.33 30.84
C ILE A 187 4.98 -5.83 29.40
N ASN A 188 4.25 -6.51 28.51
CA ASN A 188 4.27 -6.25 27.08
C ASN A 188 3.03 -5.48 26.58
N LEU A 189 1.88 -5.66 27.22
CA LEU A 189 0.63 -4.98 26.85
C LEU A 189 -0.30 -4.83 28.06
N ILE A 190 -0.98 -3.68 28.15
CA ILE A 190 -1.99 -3.42 29.19
C ILE A 190 -3.40 -3.51 28.58
N LEU A 191 -4.25 -4.33 29.19
CA LEU A 191 -5.69 -4.34 28.93
C LEU A 191 -6.40 -3.53 30.02
N ALA A 192 -6.67 -2.26 29.76
CA ALA A 192 -7.19 -1.31 30.73
C ALA A 192 -8.72 -1.20 30.67
N THR A 193 -9.42 -2.00 31.47
CA THR A 193 -10.87 -1.91 31.63
C THR A 193 -11.20 -1.22 32.95
N GLY A 194 -11.48 0.08 32.89
CA GLY A 194 -11.74 0.90 34.06
C GLY A 194 -12.18 2.31 33.67
N GLY A 195 -12.34 3.18 34.67
CA GLY A 195 -12.72 4.57 34.42
C GLY A 195 -11.63 5.36 33.67
N PRO A 196 -11.97 6.57 33.15
CA PRO A 196 -11.07 7.36 32.32
C PRO A 196 -9.68 7.62 32.92
N GLY A 197 -9.58 7.83 34.24
CA GLY A 197 -8.31 8.04 34.92
C GLY A 197 -7.35 6.84 34.84
N MET A 198 -7.89 5.62 34.94
CA MET A 198 -7.10 4.39 34.86
C MET A 198 -6.65 4.11 33.43
N VAL A 199 -7.53 4.37 32.45
CA VAL A 199 -7.18 4.25 31.03
C VAL A 199 -6.08 5.25 30.66
N LYS A 200 -6.19 6.50 31.13
CA LYS A 200 -5.13 7.51 30.94
C LYS A 200 -3.80 7.07 31.55
N ALA A 201 -3.82 6.47 32.75
CA ALA A 201 -2.62 5.92 33.38
C ALA A 201 -1.99 4.80 32.55
N ALA A 202 -2.79 3.89 32.00
CA ALA A 202 -2.31 2.82 31.12
C ALA A 202 -1.64 3.37 29.84
N TYR A 203 -2.25 4.36 29.18
CA TYR A 203 -1.63 5.02 28.01
C TYR A 203 -0.43 5.91 28.36
N SER A 204 -0.24 6.25 29.63
CA SER A 204 0.91 7.02 30.14
C SER A 204 2.01 6.13 30.73
N SER A 205 1.86 4.81 30.68
CA SER A 205 2.77 3.85 31.31
C SER A 205 4.10 3.65 30.57
N GLY A 206 4.20 4.11 29.32
CA GLY A 206 5.30 3.76 28.41
C GLY A 206 5.17 2.37 27.77
N LYS A 207 4.08 1.64 28.04
CA LYS A 207 3.76 0.36 27.41
C LYS A 207 2.62 0.50 26.39
N PRO A 208 2.56 -0.36 25.35
CA PRO A 208 1.35 -0.53 24.57
C PRO A 208 0.15 -0.79 25.48
N ALA A 209 -0.97 -0.14 25.18
CA ALA A 209 -2.20 -0.28 25.95
C ALA A 209 -3.42 -0.38 25.02
N ILE A 210 -4.39 -1.20 25.43
CA ILE A 210 -5.74 -1.25 24.89
C ILE A 210 -6.67 -0.85 26.03
N GLY A 211 -7.17 0.37 25.95
CA GLY A 211 -8.14 0.92 26.90
C GLY A 211 -9.58 0.80 26.42
N VAL A 212 -10.47 1.22 27.33
CA VAL A 212 -11.89 1.45 27.08
C VAL A 212 -12.22 2.93 27.32
N GLY A 213 -13.48 3.32 27.15
CA GLY A 213 -13.98 4.64 27.53
C GLY A 213 -15.25 4.55 28.37
N ALA A 214 -15.69 5.70 28.89
CA ALA A 214 -17.01 5.83 29.51
C ALA A 214 -18.13 5.68 28.46
N GLY A 215 -19.27 5.13 28.86
CA GLY A 215 -20.42 4.93 27.98
C GLY A 215 -21.58 5.86 28.32
N ASN A 216 -21.81 6.89 27.51
CA ASN A 216 -23.00 7.74 27.60
C ASN A 216 -23.99 7.47 26.48
N THR A 217 -24.49 6.23 26.39
CA THR A 217 -25.23 5.71 25.23
C THR A 217 -26.61 6.37 25.06
N PRO A 218 -26.85 7.19 24.00
CA PRO A 218 -28.19 7.66 23.68
C PRO A 218 -28.95 6.63 22.84
N ALA A 219 -30.26 6.52 23.08
CA ALA A 219 -31.18 5.75 22.25
C ALA A 219 -32.20 6.69 21.57
N VAL A 220 -32.05 6.88 20.25
CA VAL A 220 -33.04 7.61 19.44
C VAL A 220 -34.21 6.68 19.11
N ILE A 221 -35.43 7.16 19.30
CA ILE A 221 -36.67 6.45 18.91
C ILE A 221 -37.43 7.37 17.96
N ASP A 222 -37.47 6.98 16.69
CA ASP A 222 -38.18 7.73 15.67
C ASP A 222 -39.64 7.27 15.51
N GLU A 223 -40.42 8.07 14.80
CA GLU A 223 -41.86 7.86 14.60
C GLU A 223 -42.23 6.58 13.84
N THR A 224 -41.26 5.91 13.22
CA THR A 224 -41.45 4.65 12.49
C THR A 224 -41.12 3.42 13.33
N ALA A 225 -40.55 3.62 14.51
CA ALA A 225 -40.14 2.53 15.39
C ALA A 225 -41.32 1.71 15.93
N ASP A 226 -41.12 0.41 16.10
CA ASP A 226 -41.97 -0.39 16.98
C ASP A 226 -41.74 0.03 18.44
N ILE A 227 -42.61 0.92 18.94
CA ILE A 227 -42.58 1.44 20.31
C ILE A 227 -42.58 0.32 21.35
N LYS A 228 -43.31 -0.77 21.11
CA LYS A 228 -43.42 -1.86 22.09
C LYS A 228 -42.08 -2.57 22.22
N ARG A 229 -41.43 -2.87 21.08
CA ARG A 229 -40.09 -3.46 21.05
C ARG A 229 -39.04 -2.50 21.61
N ALA A 230 -39.07 -1.23 21.21
CA ALA A 230 -38.10 -0.24 21.67
C ALA A 230 -38.07 -0.12 23.19
N VAL A 231 -39.23 0.10 23.82
CA VAL A 231 -39.33 0.20 25.29
C VAL A 231 -38.92 -1.10 25.98
N ALA A 232 -39.33 -2.27 25.45
CA ALA A 232 -38.95 -3.55 26.03
C ALA A 232 -37.43 -3.78 25.98
N SER A 233 -36.78 -3.49 24.86
CA SER A 233 -35.33 -3.60 24.68
C SER A 233 -34.56 -2.65 25.59
N ILE A 234 -34.99 -1.39 25.69
CA ILE A 234 -34.34 -0.39 26.55
C ILE A 234 -34.47 -0.80 28.02
N LEU A 235 -35.66 -1.23 28.47
CA LEU A 235 -35.83 -1.73 29.84
C LEU A 235 -34.96 -2.95 30.12
N MET A 236 -34.96 -3.95 29.23
CA MET A 236 -34.13 -5.14 29.35
C MET A 236 -32.65 -4.79 29.51
N SER A 237 -32.14 -3.87 28.68
CA SER A 237 -30.76 -3.42 28.72
C SER A 237 -30.44 -2.59 29.96
N LYS A 238 -31.29 -1.62 30.30
CA LYS A 238 -31.03 -0.67 31.38
C LYS A 238 -31.09 -1.32 32.76
N THR A 239 -31.96 -2.32 32.94
CA THR A 239 -32.11 -3.03 34.22
C THR A 239 -31.12 -4.17 34.39
N PHE A 240 -30.47 -4.63 33.30
CA PHE A 240 -29.54 -5.75 33.36
C PHE A 240 -28.36 -5.43 34.31
N ASP A 241 -28.25 -6.23 35.37
CA ASP A 241 -27.31 -6.06 36.47
C ASP A 241 -27.39 -4.66 37.11
N ASN A 242 -28.62 -4.12 37.20
CA ASN A 242 -28.91 -2.74 37.61
C ASN A 242 -28.13 -1.69 36.80
N GLY A 243 -27.95 -1.90 35.49
CA GLY A 243 -27.43 -0.89 34.57
C GLY A 243 -25.93 -0.63 34.68
N VAL A 244 -25.14 -1.54 35.26
CA VAL A 244 -23.68 -1.39 35.41
C VAL A 244 -22.87 -1.68 34.14
N VAL A 245 -23.54 -2.07 33.05
CA VAL A 245 -22.90 -2.25 31.74
C VAL A 245 -22.72 -0.88 31.10
N CYS A 246 -21.49 -0.53 30.69
CA CYS A 246 -21.17 0.77 30.08
C CYS A 246 -21.93 1.03 28.77
N ALA A 247 -22.24 -0.02 27.99
CA ALA A 247 -23.06 0.10 26.79
C ALA A 247 -24.56 0.31 27.08
N SER A 248 -25.01 0.28 28.35
CA SER A 248 -26.41 0.51 28.69
C SER A 248 -26.85 1.94 28.35
N GLU A 249 -28.11 2.08 27.95
CA GLU A 249 -28.75 3.35 27.63
C GLU A 249 -28.63 4.31 28.82
N GLN A 250 -28.32 5.57 28.54
CA GLN A 250 -28.31 6.65 29.53
C GLN A 250 -29.43 7.66 29.28
N SER A 251 -29.85 7.80 28.01
CA SER A 251 -30.93 8.66 27.58
C SER A 251 -31.77 8.01 26.48
N VAL A 252 -33.05 8.36 26.46
CA VAL A 252 -33.94 8.11 25.34
C VAL A 252 -34.33 9.45 24.73
N ILE A 253 -34.21 9.56 23.41
CA ILE A 253 -34.51 10.78 22.66
C ILE A 253 -35.62 10.43 21.68
N VAL A 254 -36.80 10.97 21.93
CA VAL A 254 -38.03 10.52 21.27
C VAL A 254 -38.59 11.63 20.40
N VAL A 255 -38.88 11.31 19.15
CA VAL A 255 -39.53 12.23 18.20
C VAL A 255 -40.92 12.62 18.72
N ASP A 256 -41.24 13.91 18.62
CA ASP A 256 -42.40 14.55 19.25
C ASP A 256 -43.73 13.83 18.96
N SER A 257 -43.93 13.42 17.70
CA SER A 257 -45.15 12.76 17.22
C SER A 257 -45.49 11.45 17.93
N ILE A 258 -44.50 10.79 18.56
CA ILE A 258 -44.69 9.54 19.32
C ILE A 258 -44.28 9.65 20.79
N TYR A 259 -43.88 10.83 21.26
CA TYR A 259 -43.32 11.03 22.60
C TYR A 259 -44.27 10.55 23.70
N ASP A 260 -45.53 10.96 23.66
CA ASP A 260 -46.51 10.63 24.70
C ASP A 260 -46.84 9.13 24.70
N ALA A 261 -46.85 8.49 23.52
CA ALA A 261 -47.07 7.04 23.40
C ALA A 261 -45.89 6.25 23.99
N VAL A 262 -44.65 6.68 23.77
CA VAL A 262 -43.46 6.08 24.39
C VAL A 262 -43.46 6.30 25.90
N ARG A 263 -43.80 7.52 26.35
CA ARG A 263 -43.90 7.88 27.78
C ARG A 263 -44.93 7.01 28.50
N GLU A 264 -46.13 6.86 27.93
CA GLU A 264 -47.18 5.98 28.45
C GLU A 264 -46.75 4.50 28.43
N ARG A 265 -46.01 4.07 27.41
CA ARG A 265 -45.51 2.70 27.33
C ARG A 265 -44.52 2.40 28.45
N PHE A 266 -43.58 3.31 28.74
CA PHE A 266 -42.68 3.20 29.88
C PHE A 266 -43.44 3.13 31.21
N SER A 267 -44.40 4.04 31.43
CA SER A 267 -45.15 4.10 32.69
C SER A 267 -45.89 2.79 33.01
N ARG A 268 -46.40 2.11 31.98
CA ARG A 268 -47.10 0.83 32.13
C ARG A 268 -46.21 -0.41 32.28
N HIS A 269 -44.90 -0.32 32.02
CA HIS A 269 -44.00 -1.49 31.96
C HIS A 269 -42.81 -1.39 32.91
N GLY A 270 -42.93 -0.56 33.96
CA GLY A 270 -41.96 -0.47 35.05
C GLY A 270 -41.05 0.77 35.01
N GLY A 271 -41.26 1.70 34.07
CA GLY A 271 -40.66 3.03 34.14
C GLY A 271 -41.47 3.93 35.08
N TYR A 272 -40.83 4.55 36.07
CA TYR A 272 -41.46 5.57 36.91
C TYR A 272 -41.07 6.95 36.39
N LEU A 273 -42.04 7.68 35.86
CA LEU A 273 -41.86 9.02 35.31
C LEU A 273 -41.84 10.01 36.48
N LEU A 274 -40.67 10.61 36.74
CA LEU A 274 -40.46 11.54 37.83
C LEU A 274 -41.16 12.88 37.55
N SER A 275 -41.81 13.46 38.55
CA SER A 275 -42.21 14.87 38.52
C SER A 275 -40.98 15.79 38.47
N ALA A 276 -41.17 17.09 38.20
CA ALA A 276 -40.07 18.05 38.18
C ALA A 276 -39.31 18.12 39.53
N GLN A 277 -40.05 18.05 40.66
CA GLN A 277 -39.45 18.06 42.00
C GLN A 277 -38.67 16.76 42.28
N GLU A 278 -39.24 15.61 41.92
CA GLU A 278 -38.58 14.31 42.07
C GLU A 278 -37.33 14.20 41.17
N THR A 279 -37.40 14.75 39.95
CA THR A 279 -36.26 14.81 39.02
C THR A 279 -35.10 15.58 39.63
N ALA A 280 -35.35 16.75 40.20
CA ALA A 280 -34.32 17.54 40.88
C ALA A 280 -33.72 16.80 42.09
N ALA A 281 -34.54 16.10 42.87
CA ALA A 281 -34.06 15.32 44.01
C ALA A 281 -33.20 14.11 43.58
N VAL A 282 -33.60 13.39 42.53
CA VAL A 282 -32.78 12.29 41.97
C VAL A 282 -31.50 12.82 41.34
N ALA A 283 -31.54 13.95 40.63
CA ALA A 283 -30.36 14.60 40.04
C ALA A 283 -29.29 14.92 41.10
N ALA A 284 -29.70 15.42 42.28
CA ALA A 284 -28.81 15.69 43.40
C ALA A 284 -28.15 14.43 44.01
N VAL A 285 -28.72 13.26 43.77
CA VAL A 285 -28.16 11.97 44.21
C VAL A 285 -27.26 11.35 43.13
N ILE A 286 -27.55 11.59 41.85
CA ILE A 286 -26.76 11.08 40.72
C ILE A 286 -25.32 11.63 40.76
N LEU A 287 -25.17 12.94 40.94
CA LEU A 287 -23.86 13.59 41.01
C LEU A 287 -23.54 14.00 42.46
N ASN A 288 -22.36 13.61 42.94
CA ASN A 288 -21.79 14.08 44.20
C ASN A 288 -20.53 14.89 43.90
N ARG A 289 -20.54 16.19 44.23
CA ARG A 289 -19.46 17.15 43.91
C ARG A 289 -19.01 17.09 42.45
N GLY A 290 -19.98 17.05 41.53
CA GLY A 290 -19.75 17.03 40.08
C GLY A 290 -19.24 15.70 39.50
N ASN A 291 -19.15 14.63 40.30
CA ASN A 291 -18.77 13.30 39.85
C ASN A 291 -19.89 12.29 40.08
N LEU A 292 -19.93 11.20 39.32
CA LEU A 292 -20.89 10.12 39.53
C LEU A 292 -20.81 9.60 40.98
N ASN A 293 -21.96 9.59 41.65
CA ASN A 293 -22.06 9.09 43.02
C ASN A 293 -21.89 7.57 43.06
N ALA A 294 -20.75 7.09 43.56
CA ALA A 294 -20.48 5.65 43.67
C ALA A 294 -21.52 4.86 44.50
N ALA A 295 -22.35 5.53 45.31
CA ALA A 295 -23.42 4.90 46.09
C ALA A 295 -24.61 4.44 45.23
N ILE A 296 -24.87 5.07 44.07
CA ILE A 296 -26.00 4.68 43.20
C ILE A 296 -25.66 3.57 42.22
N VAL A 297 -24.37 3.34 41.97
CA VAL A 297 -23.90 2.42 40.93
C VAL A 297 -24.36 1.00 41.24
N GLY A 298 -25.07 0.39 40.29
CA GLY A 298 -25.64 -0.96 40.42
C GLY A 298 -26.69 -1.14 41.51
N GLN A 299 -27.27 -0.05 42.04
CA GLN A 299 -28.40 -0.14 42.97
C GLN A 299 -29.73 -0.20 42.22
N SER A 300 -30.76 -0.78 42.84
CA SER A 300 -32.10 -0.79 42.24
C SER A 300 -32.72 0.61 42.19
N ALA A 301 -33.65 0.82 41.25
CA ALA A 301 -34.38 2.09 41.09
C ALA A 301 -35.07 2.52 42.40
N VAL A 302 -35.70 1.57 43.11
CA VAL A 302 -36.35 1.80 44.41
C VAL A 302 -35.36 2.32 45.46
N LYS A 303 -34.15 1.75 45.52
CA LYS A 303 -33.13 2.18 46.49
C LYS A 303 -32.59 3.56 46.16
N ILE A 304 -32.43 3.88 44.87
CA ILE A 304 -32.01 5.22 44.42
C ILE A 304 -33.09 6.26 44.74
N ALA A 305 -34.37 5.94 44.50
CA ALA A 305 -35.48 6.81 44.90
C ALA A 305 -35.47 7.09 46.41
N ALA A 306 -35.24 6.05 47.24
CA ALA A 306 -35.12 6.20 48.68
C ALA A 306 -33.93 7.10 49.09
N MET A 307 -32.77 6.99 48.41
CA MET A 307 -31.64 7.89 48.61
C MET A 307 -31.99 9.36 48.30
N ALA A 308 -32.90 9.58 47.34
CA ALA A 308 -33.42 10.90 46.97
C ALA A 308 -34.59 11.37 47.85
N GLY A 309 -35.00 10.57 48.85
CA GLY A 309 -36.15 10.89 49.72
C GLY A 309 -37.52 10.69 49.07
N ILE A 310 -37.59 9.88 48.00
CA ILE A 310 -38.80 9.62 47.21
C ILE A 310 -39.25 8.17 47.45
N SER A 311 -40.56 7.96 47.55
CA SER A 311 -41.17 6.63 47.59
C SER A 311 -41.77 6.28 46.24
N VAL A 312 -41.36 5.15 45.67
CA VAL A 312 -41.87 4.64 44.38
C VAL A 312 -42.41 3.22 44.56
N PRO A 313 -43.32 2.74 43.69
CA PRO A 313 -43.80 1.36 43.72
C PRO A 313 -42.66 0.33 43.73
N ALA A 314 -42.82 -0.76 44.47
CA ALA A 314 -41.76 -1.76 44.66
C ALA A 314 -41.37 -2.51 43.36
N ASP A 315 -42.25 -2.53 42.37
CA ASP A 315 -42.04 -3.09 41.04
C ASP A 315 -41.44 -2.08 40.04
N THR A 316 -41.08 -0.88 40.49
CA THR A 316 -40.37 0.11 39.67
C THR A 316 -39.02 -0.44 39.22
N LYS A 317 -38.85 -0.50 37.90
CA LYS A 317 -37.65 -1.02 37.24
C LYS A 317 -36.63 0.09 36.94
N VAL A 318 -37.08 1.24 36.46
CA VAL A 318 -36.22 2.37 36.04
C VAL A 318 -36.87 3.69 36.46
N LEU A 319 -36.08 4.65 36.96
CA LEU A 319 -36.52 6.03 37.17
C LEU A 319 -36.24 6.86 35.91
N ILE A 320 -37.22 7.60 35.41
CA ILE A 320 -37.11 8.36 34.17
C ILE A 320 -37.34 9.85 34.48
N GLY A 321 -36.32 10.66 34.27
CA GLY A 321 -36.40 12.13 34.36
C GLY A 321 -36.61 12.75 32.99
N GLU A 322 -37.69 13.52 32.82
CA GLU A 322 -37.92 14.30 31.61
C GLU A 322 -37.09 15.59 31.68
N VAL A 323 -36.11 15.74 30.78
CA VAL A 323 -35.11 16.83 30.81
C VAL A 323 -34.91 17.43 29.41
N SER A 324 -34.39 18.65 29.35
CA SER A 324 -34.12 19.37 28.10
C SER A 324 -32.67 19.82 27.93
N ASP A 325 -31.93 19.94 29.03
CA ASP A 325 -30.53 20.36 29.04
C ASP A 325 -29.59 19.20 28.66
N LEU A 326 -28.60 19.50 27.83
CA LEU A 326 -27.60 18.58 27.30
C LEU A 326 -26.19 18.92 27.80
N THR A 327 -26.07 19.95 28.62
CA THR A 327 -24.80 20.43 29.14
C THR A 327 -24.33 19.58 30.31
N ASN A 328 -23.09 19.83 30.73
CA ASN A 328 -22.46 19.14 31.85
C ASN A 328 -23.16 19.37 33.21
N ASP A 329 -24.01 20.39 33.32
CA ASP A 329 -24.71 20.70 34.57
C ASP A 329 -25.94 19.82 34.80
N GLU A 330 -26.49 19.19 33.74
CA GLU A 330 -27.62 18.28 33.83
C GLU A 330 -27.18 16.88 34.24
N ALA A 331 -27.46 16.49 35.49
CA ALA A 331 -27.07 15.18 36.03
C ALA A 331 -27.62 14.00 35.21
N PHE A 332 -28.82 14.14 34.63
CA PHE A 332 -29.41 13.09 33.80
C PHE A 332 -28.71 12.91 32.45
N ALA A 333 -27.97 13.92 31.97
CA ALA A 333 -27.22 13.87 30.72
C ALA A 333 -25.94 13.00 30.80
N HIS A 334 -25.49 12.62 32.01
CA HIS A 334 -24.26 11.85 32.23
C HIS A 334 -24.45 10.32 32.19
N GLU A 335 -23.33 9.60 32.18
CA GLU A 335 -23.30 8.17 32.49
C GLU A 335 -23.65 7.94 33.98
N LYS A 336 -24.68 7.11 34.24
CA LYS A 336 -25.26 6.92 35.58
C LYS A 336 -25.04 5.53 36.17
N LEU A 337 -24.61 4.55 35.36
CA LEU A 337 -24.35 3.14 35.71
C LEU A 337 -25.37 2.54 36.72
N SER A 338 -26.63 2.89 36.55
CA SER A 338 -27.76 2.59 37.43
C SER A 338 -29.05 2.61 36.60
N PRO A 339 -30.17 2.05 37.09
CA PRO A 339 -31.45 2.05 36.39
C PRO A 339 -32.16 3.41 36.48
N THR A 340 -31.51 4.42 35.89
CA THR A 340 -31.98 5.80 35.72
C THR A 340 -31.81 6.21 34.26
N LEU A 341 -32.82 6.87 33.67
CA LEU A 341 -32.81 7.33 32.28
C LEU A 341 -33.22 8.79 32.18
N ALA A 342 -32.54 9.53 31.30
CA ALA A 342 -33.05 10.80 30.79
C ALA A 342 -34.05 10.53 29.67
N MET A 343 -35.14 11.31 29.60
CA MET A 343 -36.06 11.32 28.47
C MET A 343 -36.10 12.71 27.85
N TYR A 344 -35.68 12.80 26.60
CA TYR A 344 -35.62 14.04 25.81
C TYR A 344 -36.67 14.03 24.71
N ARG A 345 -37.38 15.13 24.56
CA ARG A 345 -38.31 15.36 23.44
C ARG A 345 -37.55 15.99 22.27
N ALA A 346 -37.67 15.44 21.07
CA ALA A 346 -37.06 15.94 19.85
C ALA A 346 -38.11 16.34 18.82
N ARG A 347 -37.88 17.44 18.08
CA ARG A 347 -38.87 17.96 17.11
C ARG A 347 -39.09 16.99 15.96
N ASP A 348 -38.02 16.39 15.47
CA ASP A 348 -37.99 15.42 14.39
C ASP A 348 -36.76 14.50 14.54
N PHE A 349 -36.59 13.56 13.61
CA PHE A 349 -35.46 12.62 13.60
C PHE A 349 -34.09 13.31 13.57
N VAL A 350 -33.94 14.43 12.85
CA VAL A 350 -32.66 15.13 12.72
C VAL A 350 -32.30 15.81 14.04
N ASP A 351 -33.26 16.50 14.66
CA ASP A 351 -33.13 17.09 15.99
C ASP A 351 -32.80 16.02 17.05
N ALA A 352 -33.38 14.83 16.93
CA ALA A 352 -33.08 13.69 17.80
C ALA A 352 -31.63 13.22 17.65
N CYS A 353 -31.14 13.13 16.40
CA CYS A 353 -29.74 12.80 16.12
C CYS A 353 -28.77 13.87 16.62
N ASP A 354 -29.10 15.16 16.48
CA ASP A 354 -28.26 16.25 16.99
C ASP A 354 -28.11 16.19 18.52
N LYS A 355 -29.22 15.93 19.23
CA LYS A 355 -29.22 15.71 20.68
C LYS A 355 -28.39 14.49 21.07
N ALA A 356 -28.54 13.38 20.35
CA ALA A 356 -27.77 12.16 20.58
C ALA A 356 -26.26 12.42 20.41
N ALA A 357 -25.87 13.13 19.35
CA ALA A 357 -24.48 13.49 19.09
C ALA A 357 -23.90 14.39 20.18
N ALA A 358 -24.68 15.33 20.72
CA ALA A 358 -24.28 16.18 21.84
C ALA A 358 -24.02 15.37 23.11
N LEU A 359 -24.89 14.42 23.46
CA LEU A 359 -24.72 13.55 24.63
C LEU A 359 -23.53 12.59 24.48
N VAL A 360 -23.29 12.08 23.25
CA VAL A 360 -22.08 11.32 22.93
C VAL A 360 -20.84 12.19 23.17
N ALA A 361 -20.82 13.42 22.68
CA ALA A 361 -19.70 14.34 22.88
C ALA A 361 -19.47 14.69 24.36
N LEU A 362 -20.53 14.71 25.18
CA LEU A 362 -20.45 15.01 26.62
C LEU A 362 -19.66 13.94 27.40
N GLY A 363 -19.89 12.65 27.11
CA GLY A 363 -19.29 11.59 27.94
C GLY A 363 -19.31 10.16 27.38
N GLY A 364 -19.66 9.98 26.11
CA GLY A 364 -19.81 8.66 25.48
C GLY A 364 -19.04 8.48 24.18
N ILE A 365 -18.14 9.42 23.86
CA ILE A 365 -17.48 9.48 22.57
C ILE A 365 -16.70 8.20 22.27
N GLY A 366 -16.95 7.63 21.10
CA GLY A 366 -16.36 6.39 20.64
C GLY A 366 -17.00 5.11 21.19
N HIS A 367 -17.92 5.17 22.17
CA HIS A 367 -18.43 3.96 22.83
C HIS A 367 -19.60 3.31 22.06
N THR A 368 -20.85 3.71 22.35
CA THR A 368 -22.08 3.10 21.82
C THR A 368 -23.19 4.13 21.61
N SER A 369 -24.00 3.96 20.57
CA SER A 369 -25.28 4.66 20.35
C SER A 369 -26.32 3.70 19.79
N ALA A 370 -27.61 4.02 19.96
CA ALA A 370 -28.70 3.18 19.48
C ALA A 370 -29.78 3.98 18.73
N LEU A 371 -30.36 3.36 17.70
CA LEU A 371 -31.49 3.85 16.93
C LEU A 371 -32.58 2.78 16.86
N TYR A 372 -33.81 3.16 17.21
CA TYR A 372 -35.02 2.40 16.96
C TYR A 372 -35.79 3.08 15.83
N THR A 373 -36.01 2.34 14.74
CA THR A 373 -36.63 2.79 13.47
C THR A 373 -37.16 1.57 12.71
N ASP A 374 -37.98 1.77 11.67
CA ASP A 374 -38.27 0.72 10.70
C ASP A 374 -37.03 0.47 9.83
N GLN A 375 -36.24 -0.54 10.19
CA GLN A 375 -34.94 -0.77 9.58
C GLN A 375 -34.99 -1.20 8.11
N ASP A 376 -36.13 -1.73 7.65
CA ASP A 376 -36.27 -2.24 6.30
C ASP A 376 -36.70 -1.12 5.33
N LEU A 377 -37.44 -0.12 5.84
CA LEU A 377 -37.93 1.02 5.05
C LEU A 377 -37.10 2.30 5.24
N GLN A 378 -36.34 2.44 6.33
CA GLN A 378 -35.62 3.67 6.70
C GLN A 378 -34.09 3.57 6.51
N GLY A 379 -33.65 3.00 5.38
CA GLY A 379 -32.22 2.85 5.08
C GLY A 379 -31.43 4.17 5.07
N GLU A 380 -32.06 5.29 4.66
CA GLU A 380 -31.43 6.61 4.70
C GLU A 380 -31.24 7.15 6.12
N ARG A 381 -32.20 6.92 7.03
CA ARG A 381 -32.08 7.30 8.44
C ARG A 381 -30.99 6.52 9.15
N ILE A 382 -30.86 5.22 8.86
CA ILE A 382 -29.78 4.39 9.39
C ILE A 382 -28.42 4.94 8.94
N ARG A 383 -28.25 5.28 7.65
CA ARG A 383 -27.00 5.88 7.14
C ARG A 383 -26.74 7.23 7.79
N TYR A 384 -27.74 8.10 7.87
CA TYR A 384 -27.62 9.42 8.51
C TYR A 384 -27.17 9.30 9.97
N PHE A 385 -27.80 8.41 10.75
CA PHE A 385 -27.40 8.15 12.13
C PHE A 385 -25.98 7.59 12.21
N GLY A 386 -25.64 6.65 11.30
CA GLY A 386 -24.31 6.08 11.13
C GLY A 386 -23.22 7.13 10.93
N ASP A 387 -23.44 8.06 10.01
CA ASP A 387 -22.49 9.13 9.67
C ASP A 387 -22.37 10.19 10.78
N LYS A 388 -23.45 10.44 11.51
CA LYS A 388 -23.51 11.47 12.56
C LYS A 388 -22.90 11.01 13.88
N MET A 389 -23.13 9.77 14.29
CA MET A 389 -22.74 9.28 15.61
C MET A 389 -21.25 8.98 15.70
N LYS A 390 -20.52 9.74 16.52
CA LYS A 390 -19.11 9.44 16.87
C LYS A 390 -19.01 8.32 17.90
N THR A 391 -19.49 7.13 17.56
CA THR A 391 -19.47 5.94 18.42
C THR A 391 -19.04 4.72 17.61
N ALA A 392 -18.22 3.84 18.18
CA ALA A 392 -17.72 2.67 17.46
C ALA A 392 -18.76 1.55 17.28
N ARG A 393 -19.75 1.48 18.18
CA ARG A 393 -20.87 0.55 18.10
C ARG A 393 -22.17 1.32 17.89
N ILE A 394 -22.75 1.18 16.71
CA ILE A 394 -24.04 1.79 16.35
C ILE A 394 -25.06 0.67 16.24
N LEU A 395 -26.07 0.71 17.10
CA LEU A 395 -27.00 -0.39 17.32
C LEU A 395 -28.38 -0.05 16.76
N ILE A 396 -28.90 -0.88 15.86
CA ILE A 396 -30.22 -0.67 15.25
C ILE A 396 -31.21 -1.68 15.82
N ASN A 397 -32.27 -1.21 16.47
CA ASN A 397 -33.35 -2.03 17.02
C ASN A 397 -32.94 -3.09 18.07
N THR A 398 -31.78 -2.94 18.72
CA THR A 398 -31.28 -3.90 19.73
C THR A 398 -31.09 -3.28 21.12
N PRO A 399 -31.29 -4.03 22.21
CA PRO A 399 -30.94 -3.60 23.57
C PRO A 399 -29.44 -3.29 23.68
N SER A 400 -29.07 -2.08 24.13
CA SER A 400 -27.70 -1.58 23.93
C SER A 400 -26.62 -2.32 24.73
N SER A 401 -26.92 -2.78 25.95
CA SER A 401 -25.99 -3.58 26.76
C SER A 401 -25.62 -4.89 26.07
N HIS A 402 -26.60 -5.59 25.52
CA HIS A 402 -26.42 -6.90 24.88
C HIS A 402 -25.87 -6.75 23.46
N GLY A 403 -26.35 -5.75 22.72
CA GLY A 403 -25.83 -5.42 21.40
C GLY A 403 -24.39 -4.92 21.44
N GLY A 404 -24.02 -4.11 22.43
CA GLY A 404 -22.67 -3.53 22.54
C GLY A 404 -21.59 -4.56 22.86
N ILE A 405 -21.90 -5.54 23.72
CA ILE A 405 -20.96 -6.62 24.07
C ILE A 405 -20.79 -7.66 22.95
N GLY A 406 -21.73 -7.75 22.00
CA GLY A 406 -21.61 -8.56 20.78
C GLY A 406 -22.27 -9.94 20.84
N ASP A 407 -22.47 -10.54 19.65
CA ASP A 407 -22.86 -11.94 19.38
C ASP A 407 -24.27 -12.40 19.86
N LEU A 408 -24.92 -11.67 20.76
CA LEU A 408 -26.28 -11.97 21.23
C LEU A 408 -27.37 -11.55 20.23
N TYR A 409 -27.24 -10.34 19.69
CA TYR A 409 -28.20 -9.74 18.73
C TYR A 409 -27.54 -9.38 17.38
N ASN A 410 -26.21 -9.49 17.30
CA ASN A 410 -25.40 -9.09 16.17
C ASN A 410 -24.24 -10.10 15.99
N PHE A 411 -24.55 -11.22 15.35
CA PHE A 411 -23.70 -12.42 15.23
C PHE A 411 -22.29 -12.20 14.63
N SER A 412 -22.06 -11.05 14.00
CA SER A 412 -20.75 -10.65 13.47
C SER A 412 -19.92 -9.82 14.45
N LEU A 413 -20.54 -9.07 15.37
CA LEU A 413 -19.82 -8.26 16.35
C LEU A 413 -19.21 -9.18 17.41
N ALA A 414 -17.89 -9.07 17.61
CA ALA A 414 -17.16 -9.98 18.49
C ALA A 414 -17.64 -9.88 19.95
N PRO A 415 -17.90 -11.01 20.64
CA PRO A 415 -18.27 -11.00 22.05
C PRO A 415 -17.08 -10.53 22.90
N SER A 416 -17.30 -9.52 23.75
CA SER A 416 -16.25 -8.90 24.56
C SER A 416 -16.76 -8.16 25.77
N LEU A 417 -15.91 -8.05 26.80
CA LEU A 417 -16.10 -7.20 27.97
C LEU A 417 -15.05 -6.09 28.06
N THR A 418 -14.32 -5.85 26.97
CA THR A 418 -13.40 -4.72 26.81
C THR A 418 -13.70 -4.07 25.47
N LEU A 419 -14.40 -2.94 25.53
CA LEU A 419 -14.98 -2.25 24.38
C LEU A 419 -14.14 -1.01 24.08
N GLY A 420 -13.28 -1.07 23.05
CA GLY A 420 -12.39 0.04 22.72
C GLY A 420 -13.13 1.20 22.05
N CYS A 421 -12.87 2.44 22.46
CA CYS A 421 -13.60 3.63 22.00
C CYS A 421 -12.91 4.38 20.84
N GLY A 422 -11.89 3.79 20.21
CA GLY A 422 -11.13 4.41 19.13
C GLY A 422 -10.38 5.67 19.54
N SER A 423 -9.80 6.35 18.56
CA SER A 423 -9.00 7.56 18.79
C SER A 423 -9.81 8.70 19.43
N TRP A 424 -11.12 8.77 19.17
CA TRP A 424 -12.00 9.76 19.80
C TRP A 424 -12.09 9.60 21.32
N GLY A 425 -12.11 8.35 21.82
CA GLY A 425 -12.09 8.05 23.25
C GLY A 425 -10.69 7.95 23.85
N GLY A 426 -9.64 8.32 23.11
CA GLY A 426 -8.24 8.17 23.54
C GLY A 426 -7.80 6.71 23.63
N ASN A 427 -8.32 5.83 22.77
CA ASN A 427 -7.95 4.41 22.70
C ASN A 427 -7.27 4.06 21.38
N SER A 428 -6.46 2.99 21.41
CA SER A 428 -5.71 2.47 20.27
C SER A 428 -6.56 1.67 19.27
N ILE A 429 -7.75 1.23 19.69
CA ILE A 429 -8.69 0.47 18.86
C ILE A 429 -10.13 0.92 19.12
N SER A 430 -11.01 0.74 18.13
CA SER A 430 -12.46 0.95 18.23
C SER A 430 -13.27 -0.36 18.31
N GLU A 431 -12.58 -1.49 18.43
CA GLU A 431 -13.19 -2.80 18.31
C GLU A 431 -13.60 -3.41 19.66
N ASN A 432 -14.37 -4.50 19.61
CA ASN A 432 -14.52 -5.41 20.73
C ASN A 432 -13.24 -6.26 20.84
N VAL A 433 -12.55 -6.19 21.96
CA VAL A 433 -11.26 -6.90 22.16
C VAL A 433 -11.47 -8.41 22.10
N GLY A 434 -10.50 -9.11 21.52
CA GLY A 434 -10.45 -10.56 21.32
C GLY A 434 -9.04 -11.04 20.94
N PRO A 435 -8.85 -12.34 20.66
CA PRO A 435 -7.55 -12.98 20.43
C PRO A 435 -6.63 -12.27 19.43
N LYS A 436 -7.18 -11.80 18.30
CA LYS A 436 -6.39 -11.08 17.27
C LYS A 436 -5.59 -9.88 17.80
N HIS A 437 -6.03 -9.26 18.89
CA HIS A 437 -5.37 -8.09 19.48
C HIS A 437 -4.22 -8.47 20.43
N LEU A 438 -4.09 -9.76 20.74
CA LEU A 438 -3.12 -10.30 21.69
C LEU A 438 -2.00 -11.09 20.99
N ILE A 439 -1.86 -10.93 19.67
CA ILE A 439 -0.86 -11.61 18.84
C ILE A 439 -0.14 -10.58 17.96
N ASN A 440 1.18 -10.70 17.88
CA ASN A 440 1.98 -10.06 16.84
C ASN A 440 1.97 -10.95 15.59
N LYS A 441 1.86 -10.33 14.41
CA LYS A 441 1.99 -11.02 13.11
C LYS A 441 3.39 -10.81 12.55
N LYS A 442 4.16 -11.87 12.42
CA LYS A 442 5.47 -11.87 11.74
C LYS A 442 5.24 -12.19 10.26
N THR A 443 5.75 -11.34 9.36
CA THR A 443 5.71 -11.60 7.91
C THR A 443 7.07 -12.09 7.44
N VAL A 444 7.12 -13.30 6.89
CA VAL A 444 8.27 -13.83 6.15
C VAL A 444 8.00 -13.56 4.67
N ALA A 445 8.88 -12.83 4.00
CA ALA A 445 8.78 -12.52 2.57
C ALA A 445 9.98 -13.14 1.81
N LYS A 446 9.68 -14.03 0.87
CA LYS A 446 10.65 -14.62 -0.07
C LYS A 446 10.96 -13.60 -1.17
N ARG A 447 12.14 -13.70 -1.80
CA ARG A 447 12.44 -12.90 -3.01
C ARG A 447 11.43 -13.30 -4.10
N ALA A 448 10.77 -12.31 -4.66
CA ALA A 448 9.94 -12.45 -5.85
C ALA A 448 10.48 -11.53 -6.94
N GLU A 449 10.30 -11.93 -8.19
CA GLU A 449 10.69 -11.14 -9.34
C GLU A 449 9.45 -10.51 -9.98
N ASN A 450 9.60 -9.27 -10.46
CA ASN A 450 8.54 -8.63 -11.21
C ASN A 450 8.23 -9.47 -12.47
N MET A 451 6.95 -9.67 -12.77
CA MET A 451 6.58 -10.21 -14.10
C MET A 451 7.04 -9.23 -15.18
N LEU A 452 7.82 -9.71 -16.16
CA LEU A 452 8.19 -8.97 -17.38
C LEU A 452 7.19 -9.28 -18.50
N TRP A 453 7.03 -8.34 -19.43
CA TRP A 453 6.17 -8.48 -20.61
C TRP A 453 7.01 -8.45 -21.89
N HIS A 454 6.54 -9.17 -22.90
CA HIS A 454 7.08 -9.10 -24.25
C HIS A 454 5.98 -8.61 -25.19
N LYS A 455 5.85 -7.29 -25.34
CA LYS A 455 4.82 -6.63 -26.15
C LYS A 455 5.38 -6.28 -27.52
N LEU A 456 4.58 -6.57 -28.55
CA LEU A 456 4.86 -6.32 -29.95
C LEU A 456 3.62 -5.71 -30.61
N PRO A 457 3.76 -5.04 -31.77
CA PRO A 457 2.62 -4.81 -32.65
C PRO A 457 1.88 -6.12 -32.96
N LYS A 458 0.57 -6.02 -33.17
CA LYS A 458 -0.27 -7.21 -33.49
C LYS A 458 0.15 -7.84 -34.81
N SER A 459 0.59 -7.00 -35.75
CA SER A 459 1.10 -7.43 -37.06
C SER A 459 2.39 -6.70 -37.39
N ILE A 460 3.38 -7.46 -37.85
CA ILE A 460 4.66 -6.95 -38.36
C ILE A 460 4.83 -7.49 -39.78
N TYR A 461 4.60 -6.64 -40.78
CA TYR A 461 4.81 -6.94 -42.18
C TYR A 461 6.22 -6.53 -42.57
N PHE A 462 6.95 -7.38 -43.28
CA PHE A 462 8.33 -7.08 -43.68
C PHE A 462 8.62 -7.70 -45.04
N ARG A 463 9.79 -7.35 -45.61
CA ARG A 463 10.29 -7.64 -46.98
C ARG A 463 10.01 -6.51 -47.96
N ARG A 464 10.76 -6.53 -49.07
CA ARG A 464 10.59 -5.56 -50.16
C ARG A 464 9.22 -5.69 -50.81
N GLY A 465 8.55 -4.56 -51.00
CA GLY A 465 7.26 -4.46 -51.68
C GLY A 465 6.10 -5.00 -50.84
N CYS A 466 6.25 -5.12 -49.52
CA CYS A 466 5.18 -5.60 -48.66
C CYS A 466 4.11 -4.53 -48.39
N LEU A 467 4.39 -3.24 -48.61
CA LEU A 467 3.46 -2.15 -48.28
C LEU A 467 2.06 -2.33 -48.92
N PRO A 468 1.92 -2.62 -50.24
CA PRO A 468 0.61 -2.80 -50.83
C PRO A 468 -0.20 -3.94 -50.22
N VAL A 469 0.45 -5.07 -49.92
CA VAL A 469 -0.20 -6.26 -49.33
C VAL A 469 -0.58 -5.98 -47.88
N ALA A 470 0.31 -5.35 -47.12
CA ALA A 470 0.07 -5.02 -45.73
C ALA A 470 -1.12 -4.06 -45.57
N LEU A 471 -1.26 -3.06 -46.45
CA LEU A 471 -2.38 -2.12 -46.39
C LEU A 471 -3.75 -2.78 -46.62
N GLU A 472 -3.82 -3.98 -47.22
CA GLU A 472 -5.09 -4.72 -47.39
C GLU A 472 -5.76 -5.06 -46.04
N ASP A 473 -4.99 -5.20 -44.96
CA ASP A 473 -5.52 -5.41 -43.59
C ASP A 473 -6.33 -4.21 -43.06
N LEU A 474 -6.21 -3.04 -43.70
CA LEU A 474 -7.04 -1.88 -43.40
C LEU A 474 -8.39 -1.91 -44.12
N ALA A 475 -8.75 -3.02 -44.77
CA ALA A 475 -10.06 -3.19 -45.38
C ALA A 475 -11.19 -2.97 -44.36
N GLY A 476 -12.19 -2.19 -44.75
CA GLY A 476 -13.32 -1.81 -43.89
C GLY A 476 -13.08 -0.61 -42.97
N LYS A 477 -11.85 -0.09 -42.90
CA LYS A 477 -11.57 1.23 -42.33
C LYS A 477 -12.05 2.33 -43.27
N LYS A 478 -12.28 3.53 -42.73
CA LYS A 478 -12.95 4.62 -43.45
C LYS A 478 -12.05 5.83 -43.68
N ARG A 479 -11.20 6.19 -42.72
CA ARG A 479 -10.53 7.50 -42.68
C ARG A 479 -9.12 7.35 -42.13
N CYS A 480 -8.12 7.59 -42.98
CA CYS A 480 -6.71 7.50 -42.61
C CYS A 480 -6.07 8.89 -42.53
N LEU A 481 -5.52 9.24 -41.37
CA LEU A 481 -4.63 10.40 -41.21
C LEU A 481 -3.18 9.94 -41.35
N ILE A 482 -2.49 10.39 -42.40
CA ILE A 482 -1.06 10.13 -42.58
C ILE A 482 -0.26 11.23 -41.87
N VAL A 483 0.61 10.86 -40.93
CA VAL A 483 1.53 11.76 -40.23
C VAL A 483 2.94 11.55 -40.78
N THR A 484 3.53 12.59 -41.34
CA THR A 484 4.82 12.54 -42.04
C THR A 484 5.58 13.87 -41.92
N GLY A 485 6.82 13.89 -42.43
CA GLY A 485 7.61 15.12 -42.56
C GLY A 485 7.56 15.70 -43.98
N GLN A 486 7.80 17.00 -44.10
CA GLN A 486 7.70 17.75 -45.36
C GLN A 486 8.58 17.18 -46.48
N TYR A 487 9.80 16.74 -46.16
CA TYR A 487 10.72 16.13 -47.13
C TYR A 487 10.12 14.89 -47.81
N LEU A 488 9.45 14.02 -47.04
CA LEU A 488 8.87 12.78 -47.56
C LEU A 488 7.65 13.06 -48.46
N LEU A 489 6.88 14.10 -48.14
CA LEU A 489 5.80 14.59 -48.99
C LEU A 489 6.35 15.10 -50.33
N GLU A 490 7.34 15.99 -50.31
CA GLU A 490 7.92 16.62 -51.50
C GLU A 490 8.60 15.61 -52.46
N HIS A 491 9.05 14.47 -51.93
CA HIS A 491 9.71 13.40 -52.70
C HIS A 491 8.78 12.21 -53.02
N GLY A 492 7.47 12.34 -52.79
CA GLY A 492 6.45 11.40 -53.27
C GLY A 492 6.29 10.11 -52.46
N PHE A 493 6.86 10.00 -51.25
CA PHE A 493 6.74 8.79 -50.41
C PHE A 493 5.30 8.53 -49.96
N VAL A 494 4.46 9.57 -49.88
CA VAL A 494 3.04 9.44 -49.50
C VAL A 494 2.13 9.03 -50.65
N ASP A 495 2.57 9.16 -51.90
CA ASP A 495 1.70 9.03 -53.07
C ASP A 495 1.15 7.62 -53.24
N GLU A 496 2.01 6.61 -53.05
CA GLU A 496 1.62 5.21 -53.11
C GLU A 496 0.66 4.83 -51.97
N PRO A 497 0.95 5.09 -50.68
CA PRO A 497 -0.01 4.93 -49.60
C PRO A 497 -1.37 5.59 -49.88
N ILE A 498 -1.39 6.88 -50.27
CA ILE A 498 -2.63 7.60 -50.57
C ILE A 498 -3.42 6.89 -51.67
N ARG A 499 -2.75 6.52 -52.77
CA ARG A 499 -3.39 5.83 -53.91
C ARG A 499 -3.99 4.49 -53.49
N LEU A 500 -3.28 3.70 -52.69
CA LEU A 500 -3.72 2.38 -52.23
C LEU A 500 -4.91 2.50 -51.27
N LEU A 501 -4.82 3.38 -50.28
CA LEU A 501 -5.89 3.61 -49.30
C LEU A 501 -7.16 4.15 -49.98
N LYS A 502 -7.04 5.11 -50.91
CA LYS A 502 -8.18 5.61 -51.70
C LYS A 502 -8.80 4.53 -52.59
N LYS A 503 -7.98 3.66 -53.19
CA LYS A 503 -8.47 2.50 -53.96
C LYS A 503 -9.30 1.54 -53.10
N MET A 504 -8.98 1.44 -51.80
CA MET A 504 -9.74 0.65 -50.82
C MET A 504 -10.98 1.38 -50.26
N GLY A 505 -11.22 2.62 -50.68
CA GLY A 505 -12.38 3.42 -50.25
C GLY A 505 -12.17 4.27 -49.01
N LEU A 506 -10.92 4.43 -48.54
CA LEU A 506 -10.63 5.32 -47.41
C LEU A 506 -10.52 6.77 -47.89
N GLU A 507 -11.09 7.69 -47.09
CA GLU A 507 -10.70 9.10 -47.14
C GLU A 507 -9.32 9.25 -46.49
N VAL A 508 -8.46 10.08 -47.09
CA VAL A 508 -7.07 10.24 -46.63
C VAL A 508 -6.74 11.71 -46.49
N GLU A 509 -6.26 12.08 -45.30
CA GLU A 509 -5.73 13.40 -44.99
C GLU A 509 -4.25 13.27 -44.59
N VAL A 510 -3.44 14.30 -44.83
CA VAL A 510 -1.99 14.26 -44.58
C VAL A 510 -1.57 15.42 -43.69
N PHE A 511 -0.97 15.09 -42.55
CA PHE A 511 -0.23 16.03 -41.71
C PHE A 511 1.27 15.89 -41.99
N PHE A 512 1.87 16.87 -42.64
CA PHE A 512 3.25 16.81 -43.14
C PHE A 512 4.21 17.79 -42.43
N GLU A 513 3.75 18.49 -41.41
CA GLU A 513 4.51 19.55 -40.72
C GLU A 513 5.42 19.02 -39.60
N VAL A 514 5.74 17.72 -39.58
CA VAL A 514 6.58 17.14 -38.51
C VAL A 514 8.06 17.42 -38.77
N PRO A 515 8.75 18.19 -37.90
CA PRO A 515 10.20 18.41 -38.02
C PRO A 515 11.00 17.22 -37.47
N ALA A 516 12.33 17.26 -37.63
CA ALA A 516 13.22 16.22 -37.12
C ALA A 516 13.22 16.08 -35.58
N ASP A 517 12.91 17.15 -34.86
CA ASP A 517 12.66 17.14 -33.40
C ASP A 517 11.24 17.70 -33.16
N PRO A 518 10.22 16.82 -32.99
CA PRO A 518 8.83 17.26 -32.93
C PRO A 518 8.56 17.99 -31.61
N THR A 519 7.81 19.09 -31.70
CA THR A 519 7.42 19.89 -30.53
C THR A 519 5.98 19.60 -30.10
N LEU A 520 5.64 19.94 -28.85
CA LEU A 520 4.28 19.84 -28.35
C LEU A 520 3.29 20.68 -29.15
N ALA A 521 3.70 21.86 -29.61
CA ALA A 521 2.88 22.68 -30.51
C ALA A 521 2.50 21.95 -31.81
N ILE A 522 3.45 21.28 -32.45
CA ILE A 522 3.20 20.51 -33.69
C ILE A 522 2.29 19.31 -33.42
N VAL A 523 2.51 18.62 -32.30
CA VAL A 523 1.64 17.51 -31.87
C VAL A 523 0.21 17.98 -31.63
N ARG A 524 0.00 19.12 -30.95
CA ARG A 524 -1.32 19.72 -30.74
C ARG A 524 -2.00 20.04 -32.06
N LYS A 525 -1.28 20.64 -33.02
CA LYS A 525 -1.80 20.95 -34.35
C LYS A 525 -2.25 19.69 -35.11
N GLY A 526 -1.45 18.62 -35.05
CA GLY A 526 -1.81 17.33 -35.63
C GLY A 526 -3.00 16.66 -34.94
N ALA A 527 -3.10 16.77 -33.61
CA ALA A 527 -4.24 16.29 -32.84
C ALA A 527 -5.53 17.06 -33.17
N ASP A 528 -5.46 18.38 -33.36
CA ASP A 528 -6.60 19.20 -33.79
C ASP A 528 -7.10 18.78 -35.18
N LEU A 529 -6.17 18.51 -36.11
CA LEU A 529 -6.51 17.95 -37.41
C LEU A 529 -7.16 16.56 -37.27
N ALA A 530 -6.64 15.70 -36.40
CA ALA A 530 -7.26 14.40 -36.12
C ALA A 530 -8.66 14.55 -35.52
N HIS A 531 -8.91 15.51 -34.63
CA HIS A 531 -10.24 15.80 -34.11
C HIS A 531 -11.19 16.34 -35.18
N ALA A 532 -10.73 17.17 -36.10
CA ALA A 532 -11.54 17.65 -37.22
C ALA A 532 -11.83 16.53 -38.23
N PHE A 533 -10.82 15.72 -38.55
CA PHE A 533 -10.89 14.68 -39.56
C PHE A 533 -11.49 13.38 -39.03
N GLN A 534 -11.50 13.09 -37.73
CA GLN A 534 -12.01 11.85 -37.13
C GLN A 534 -11.49 10.56 -37.81
N PRO A 535 -10.17 10.35 -37.89
CA PRO A 535 -9.60 9.14 -38.48
C PRO A 535 -9.91 7.90 -37.64
N ASP A 536 -10.14 6.75 -38.29
CA ASP A 536 -10.12 5.43 -37.66
C ASP A 536 -8.78 4.69 -37.85
N VAL A 537 -7.86 5.30 -38.60
CA VAL A 537 -6.46 4.91 -38.78
C VAL A 537 -5.55 6.15 -38.71
N ILE A 538 -4.52 6.11 -37.87
CA ILE A 538 -3.41 7.06 -37.91
C ILE A 538 -2.20 6.29 -38.45
N MET A 539 -1.66 6.73 -39.59
CA MET A 539 -0.49 6.12 -40.23
C MET A 539 0.72 7.04 -40.09
N ALA A 540 1.68 6.65 -39.27
CA ALA A 540 2.96 7.30 -39.19
C ALA A 540 3.89 6.79 -40.31
N LEU A 541 4.21 7.66 -41.26
CA LEU A 541 5.13 7.35 -42.36
C LEU A 541 6.38 8.21 -42.21
N GLY A 542 7.51 7.60 -41.88
CA GLY A 542 8.77 8.32 -41.78
C GLY A 542 9.81 7.70 -40.87
N GLY A 543 10.72 8.52 -40.34
CA GLY A 543 11.66 8.11 -39.28
C GLY A 543 11.04 8.18 -37.89
N GLY A 544 11.89 8.23 -36.85
CA GLY A 544 11.44 8.34 -35.45
C GLY A 544 10.56 9.56 -35.18
N SER A 545 10.89 10.72 -35.75
CA SER A 545 10.19 11.98 -35.47
C SER A 545 8.71 11.96 -35.88
N PRO A 546 8.33 11.56 -37.13
CA PRO A 546 6.91 11.38 -37.48
C PRO A 546 6.20 10.33 -36.64
N MET A 547 6.86 9.24 -36.23
CA MET A 547 6.24 8.19 -35.42
C MET A 547 5.99 8.63 -33.99
N ASP A 548 6.96 9.28 -33.36
CA ASP A 548 6.84 9.78 -31.99
C ASP A 548 5.77 10.88 -31.91
N ALA A 549 5.74 11.77 -32.91
CA ALA A 549 4.68 12.76 -33.04
C ALA A 549 3.30 12.10 -33.21
N ALA A 550 3.18 11.10 -34.08
CA ALA A 550 1.94 10.37 -34.30
C ALA A 550 1.44 9.62 -33.05
N LYS A 551 2.34 9.03 -32.25
CA LYS A 551 2.01 8.38 -30.98
C LYS A 551 1.36 9.35 -30.01
N ILE A 552 1.90 10.55 -29.85
CA ILE A 552 1.31 11.54 -28.94
C ILE A 552 0.05 12.18 -29.53
N MET A 553 0.00 12.44 -30.84
CA MET A 553 -1.24 12.86 -31.53
C MET A 553 -2.36 11.84 -31.30
N TRP A 554 -2.04 10.55 -31.36
CA TRP A 554 -2.99 9.46 -31.12
C TRP A 554 -3.52 9.46 -29.68
N VAL A 555 -2.66 9.64 -28.67
CA VAL A 555 -3.10 9.80 -27.27
C VAL A 555 -4.06 10.97 -27.12
N MET A 556 -3.69 12.14 -27.64
CA MET A 556 -4.51 13.35 -27.51
C MET A 556 -5.81 13.30 -28.32
N TYR A 557 -5.84 12.51 -29.39
CA TYR A 557 -7.03 12.23 -30.17
C TYR A 557 -8.00 11.29 -29.43
N GLU A 558 -7.47 10.20 -28.86
CA GLU A 558 -8.26 9.23 -28.09
C GLU A 558 -8.81 9.86 -26.80
N HIS A 559 -7.97 10.57 -26.05
CA HIS A 559 -8.24 11.11 -24.71
C HIS A 559 -7.83 12.59 -24.60
N PRO A 560 -8.68 13.54 -25.06
CA PRO A 560 -8.36 14.96 -25.07
C PRO A 560 -8.24 15.60 -23.68
N GLU A 561 -8.74 14.93 -22.63
CA GLU A 561 -8.63 15.36 -21.24
C GLU A 561 -7.25 15.13 -20.62
N VAL A 562 -6.38 14.36 -21.28
CA VAL A 562 -5.05 14.03 -20.76
C VAL A 562 -4.12 15.24 -20.78
N HIS A 563 -3.49 15.50 -19.64
CA HIS A 563 -2.44 16.52 -19.54
C HIS A 563 -1.07 15.89 -19.79
N PHE A 564 -0.35 16.43 -20.78
CA PHE A 564 0.95 15.90 -21.22
C PHE A 564 1.99 15.78 -20.09
N ALA A 565 2.00 16.74 -19.15
CA ALA A 565 2.91 16.74 -18.02
C ALA A 565 2.78 15.46 -17.16
N ASP A 566 1.57 14.90 -17.05
CA ASP A 566 1.32 13.68 -16.28
C ASP A 566 1.89 12.44 -16.99
N LEU A 567 1.96 12.46 -18.33
CA LEU A 567 2.50 11.36 -19.15
C LEU A 567 4.03 11.29 -19.10
N ALA A 568 4.67 12.42 -18.81
CA ALA A 568 6.12 12.58 -18.85
C ALA A 568 6.84 12.20 -17.55
N LEU A 569 6.09 11.76 -16.52
CA LEU A 569 6.65 11.38 -15.23
C LEU A 569 7.61 10.18 -15.35
N ARG A 570 8.77 10.30 -14.70
CA ARG A 570 9.76 9.22 -14.57
C ARG A 570 9.23 8.08 -13.71
N PHE A 571 9.67 6.88 -14.01
CA PHE A 571 9.27 5.68 -13.27
C PHE A 571 10.43 4.70 -13.13
N MET A 572 10.40 3.94 -12.03
CA MET A 572 11.31 2.82 -11.79
C MET A 572 10.77 1.51 -12.38
N ASP A 573 9.45 1.33 -12.38
CA ASP A 573 8.73 0.21 -12.99
C ASP A 573 7.59 0.79 -13.83
N ILE A 574 7.56 0.47 -15.13
CA ILE A 574 6.58 0.98 -16.10
C ILE A 574 5.13 0.76 -15.66
N ARG A 575 4.86 -0.18 -14.76
CA ARG A 575 3.52 -0.46 -14.22
C ARG A 575 3.21 0.21 -12.88
N LYS A 576 4.22 0.67 -12.15
CA LYS A 576 4.04 1.30 -10.82
C LYS A 576 4.15 2.81 -10.96
N ARG A 577 3.25 3.38 -11.75
CA ARG A 577 3.21 4.82 -12.04
C ARG A 577 2.27 5.55 -11.11
N ILE A 578 2.59 6.83 -10.88
CA ILE A 578 1.70 7.77 -10.21
C ILE A 578 0.50 8.06 -11.13
N TYR A 579 0.74 8.26 -12.42
CA TYR A 579 -0.29 8.46 -13.43
C TYR A 579 -0.50 7.19 -14.26
N GLN A 580 -1.74 6.72 -14.36
CA GLN A 580 -2.10 5.57 -15.17
C GLN A 580 -2.39 6.00 -16.62
N PHE A 581 -1.65 5.44 -17.57
CA PHE A 581 -1.88 5.71 -18.99
C PHE A 581 -3.28 5.21 -19.41
N PRO A 582 -4.04 6.00 -20.19
CA PRO A 582 -5.35 5.57 -20.65
C PRO A 582 -5.22 4.49 -21.74
N LYS A 583 -6.24 3.64 -21.86
CA LYS A 583 -6.29 2.61 -22.90
C LYS A 583 -6.44 3.23 -24.28
N LEU A 584 -5.59 2.87 -25.24
CA LEU A 584 -5.66 3.38 -26.61
C LEU A 584 -6.30 2.38 -27.57
N GLY A 585 -6.68 2.84 -28.77
CA GLY A 585 -7.25 1.99 -29.82
C GLY A 585 -8.78 1.96 -29.87
N GLY A 586 -9.45 2.87 -29.16
CA GLY A 586 -10.92 2.98 -29.15
C GLY A 586 -11.46 3.71 -30.38
N LYS A 587 -10.82 4.82 -30.76
CA LYS A 587 -11.19 5.65 -31.93
C LYS A 587 -10.37 5.31 -33.16
N ALA A 588 -9.05 5.18 -33.02
CA ALA A 588 -8.13 4.94 -34.13
C ALA A 588 -7.10 3.86 -33.80
N MET A 589 -6.67 3.12 -34.81
CA MET A 589 -5.47 2.28 -34.70
C MET A 589 -4.24 3.03 -35.24
N LEU A 590 -3.07 2.77 -34.63
CA LEU A 590 -1.79 3.32 -35.08
C LEU A 590 -1.05 2.32 -35.99
N VAL A 591 -0.74 2.75 -37.21
CA VAL A 591 0.10 2.02 -38.18
C VAL A 591 1.42 2.76 -38.32
N ALA A 592 2.56 2.06 -38.20
CA ALA A 592 3.88 2.65 -38.34
C ALA A 592 4.63 2.07 -39.55
N VAL A 593 5.16 2.96 -40.39
CA VAL A 593 5.85 2.62 -41.64
C VAL A 593 7.21 3.32 -41.65
N PRO A 594 8.30 2.64 -41.24
CA PRO A 594 9.63 3.23 -41.20
C PRO A 594 10.19 3.53 -42.59
N THR A 595 10.74 4.73 -42.76
CA THR A 595 11.53 5.14 -43.94
C THR A 595 13.01 5.34 -43.59
N THR A 596 13.41 4.95 -42.38
CA THR A 596 14.81 4.94 -41.91
C THR A 596 15.13 3.60 -41.26
N SER A 597 16.41 3.23 -41.23
CA SER A 597 16.87 1.96 -40.63
C SER A 597 17.69 2.22 -39.38
N GLY A 598 17.04 2.67 -38.30
CA GLY A 598 17.75 2.93 -37.04
C GLY A 598 16.89 3.08 -35.78
N THR A 599 15.73 3.74 -35.88
CA THR A 599 15.00 4.19 -34.67
C THR A 599 14.24 3.08 -33.94
N GLY A 600 13.71 2.09 -34.67
CA GLY A 600 12.85 1.04 -34.10
C GLY A 600 11.50 1.55 -33.56
N SER A 601 11.16 2.83 -33.76
CA SER A 601 9.94 3.44 -33.20
C SER A 601 8.66 2.77 -33.72
N GLU A 602 8.73 2.05 -34.85
CA GLU A 602 7.62 1.31 -35.44
C GLU A 602 7.14 0.11 -34.59
N VAL A 603 7.95 -0.35 -33.64
CA VAL A 603 7.65 -1.50 -32.77
C VAL A 603 7.71 -1.16 -31.28
N THR A 604 8.10 0.06 -30.90
CA THR A 604 8.38 0.40 -29.50
C THR A 604 7.25 1.14 -28.80
N PRO A 605 7.13 1.00 -27.47
CA PRO A 605 6.23 1.77 -26.62
C PRO A 605 6.75 3.18 -26.26
N PHE A 606 7.71 3.72 -27.02
CA PHE A 606 8.39 4.98 -26.68
C PHE A 606 8.04 6.10 -27.68
N ALA A 607 7.98 7.33 -27.18
CA ALA A 607 7.86 8.52 -28.00
C ALA A 607 8.63 9.67 -27.32
N VAL A 608 9.35 10.49 -28.09
CA VAL A 608 10.03 11.68 -27.60
C VAL A 608 9.43 12.92 -28.22
N VAL A 609 9.02 13.87 -27.38
CA VAL A 609 8.53 15.19 -27.82
C VAL A 609 9.22 16.29 -27.02
N THR A 610 9.55 17.39 -27.69
CA THR A 610 10.16 18.56 -27.07
C THR A 610 9.08 19.54 -26.65
N ASP A 611 9.15 20.04 -25.43
CA ASP A 611 8.37 21.21 -25.02
C ASP A 611 9.12 22.47 -25.43
N GLU A 612 8.56 23.18 -26.41
CA GLU A 612 9.14 24.40 -26.96
C GLU A 612 9.23 25.56 -25.95
N VAL A 613 8.44 25.52 -24.86
CA VAL A 613 8.41 26.58 -23.84
C VAL A 613 9.54 26.37 -22.84
N THR A 614 9.73 25.14 -22.37
CA THR A 614 10.75 24.80 -21.36
C THR A 614 12.08 24.36 -21.98
N GLY A 615 12.08 23.99 -23.25
CA GLY A 615 13.23 23.39 -23.94
C GLY A 615 13.48 21.91 -23.56
N VAL A 616 12.65 21.33 -22.69
CA VAL A 616 12.84 19.98 -22.19
C VAL A 616 12.35 18.95 -23.21
N LYS A 617 13.19 17.97 -23.53
CA LYS A 617 12.79 16.75 -24.25
C LYS A 617 12.16 15.76 -23.27
N TYR A 618 10.90 15.40 -23.49
CA TYR A 618 10.14 14.45 -22.69
C TYR A 618 10.08 13.09 -23.38
N PRO A 619 10.87 12.10 -22.94
CA PRO A 619 10.65 10.71 -23.30
C PRO A 619 9.42 10.20 -22.56
N ILE A 620 8.41 9.80 -23.33
CA ILE A 620 7.24 9.09 -22.86
C ILE A 620 7.42 7.63 -23.21
N ALA A 621 7.24 6.77 -22.22
CA ALA A 621 7.16 5.34 -22.40
C ALA A 621 5.79 4.91 -21.92
N ASP A 622 5.06 4.07 -22.64
CA ASP A 622 3.98 3.25 -22.09
C ASP A 622 3.63 2.15 -23.09
N TYR A 623 3.33 0.95 -22.61
CA TYR A 623 2.93 -0.15 -23.49
C TYR A 623 1.71 0.18 -24.34
N GLU A 624 0.82 1.08 -23.91
CA GLU A 624 -0.30 1.55 -24.74
C GLU A 624 0.17 2.28 -26.02
N LEU A 625 1.38 2.84 -26.05
CA LEU A 625 1.95 3.52 -27.22
C LEU A 625 2.51 2.56 -28.28
N THR A 626 2.55 1.25 -28.03
CA THR A 626 3.00 0.27 -29.03
C THR A 626 2.07 0.32 -30.25
N PRO A 627 2.60 0.56 -31.48
CA PRO A 627 1.78 0.57 -32.69
C PRO A 627 0.99 -0.73 -32.86
N HIS A 628 -0.19 -0.64 -33.48
CA HIS A 628 -1.01 -1.80 -33.76
C HIS A 628 -0.41 -2.65 -34.88
N MET A 629 0.20 -1.98 -35.85
CA MET A 629 0.73 -2.58 -37.07
C MET A 629 2.03 -1.88 -37.46
N ALA A 630 3.06 -2.66 -37.80
CA ALA A 630 4.31 -2.18 -38.36
C ALA A 630 4.51 -2.71 -39.78
N ILE A 631 4.93 -1.86 -40.73
CA ILE A 631 5.15 -2.22 -42.15
C ILE A 631 6.57 -1.86 -42.57
N ILE A 632 7.46 -2.85 -42.54
CA ILE A 632 8.91 -2.74 -42.77
C ILE A 632 9.19 -3.05 -44.25
N ASP A 633 8.80 -2.12 -45.13
CA ASP A 633 9.03 -2.24 -46.57
C ASP A 633 10.39 -1.66 -46.95
N ALA A 634 11.32 -2.56 -47.29
CA ALA A 634 12.68 -2.16 -47.65
C ALA A 634 12.77 -1.32 -48.94
N ASN A 635 11.74 -1.24 -49.78
CA ASN A 635 11.72 -0.30 -50.91
C ASN A 635 11.78 1.17 -50.46
N LEU A 636 11.31 1.48 -49.25
CA LEU A 636 11.28 2.85 -48.70
C LEU A 636 12.65 3.35 -48.21
N VAL A 637 13.67 2.48 -48.17
CA VAL A 637 15.02 2.80 -47.66
C VAL A 637 16.15 2.62 -48.68
N MET A 638 15.82 2.34 -49.94
CA MET A 638 16.81 2.05 -50.99
C MET A 638 17.76 3.23 -51.22
N ASP A 639 17.19 4.43 -51.34
CA ASP A 639 17.90 5.68 -51.65
C ASP A 639 18.31 6.47 -50.40
N MET A 640 18.24 5.86 -49.22
CA MET A 640 18.61 6.50 -47.96
C MET A 640 20.04 7.07 -48.01
N PRO A 641 20.29 8.34 -47.64
CA PRO A 641 21.62 8.93 -47.68
C PRO A 641 22.67 8.14 -46.88
N LYS A 642 23.94 8.22 -47.28
CA LYS A 642 25.05 7.54 -46.59
C LYS A 642 25.14 7.90 -45.11
N SER A 643 25.01 9.18 -44.77
CA SER A 643 25.02 9.66 -43.38
C SER A 643 23.89 9.03 -42.55
N LEU A 644 22.66 8.99 -43.08
CA LEU A 644 21.52 8.37 -42.39
C LEU A 644 21.67 6.85 -42.27
N THR A 645 22.32 6.21 -43.24
CA THR A 645 22.67 4.78 -43.18
C THR A 645 23.70 4.49 -42.10
N ALA A 646 24.75 5.32 -42.01
CA ALA A 646 25.79 5.18 -40.99
C ALA A 646 25.22 5.40 -39.58
N PHE A 647 24.55 6.53 -39.37
CA PHE A 647 24.02 6.91 -38.05
C PHE A 647 22.87 6.01 -37.62
N GLY A 648 21.92 5.67 -38.50
CA GLY A 648 20.85 4.72 -38.16
C GLY A 648 21.37 3.31 -37.90
N GLY A 649 22.34 2.84 -38.68
CA GLY A 649 22.91 1.50 -38.51
C GLY A 649 23.65 1.32 -37.19
N ILE A 650 24.48 2.30 -36.79
CA ILE A 650 25.19 2.24 -35.50
C ILE A 650 24.26 2.45 -34.30
N ASP A 651 23.17 3.22 -34.48
CA ASP A 651 22.10 3.36 -33.49
C ASP A 651 21.44 2.00 -33.21
N ALA A 652 21.09 1.26 -34.27
CA ALA A 652 20.56 -0.10 -34.15
C ALA A 652 21.54 -1.09 -33.49
N VAL A 653 22.87 -0.91 -33.69
CA VAL A 653 23.88 -1.69 -32.96
C VAL A 653 23.83 -1.35 -31.48
N THR A 654 23.79 -0.07 -31.13
CA THR A 654 23.69 0.41 -29.74
C THR A 654 22.42 -0.10 -29.07
N HIS A 655 21.27 -0.01 -29.74
CA HIS A 655 19.99 -0.55 -29.26
C HIS A 655 20.12 -2.02 -28.86
N ALA A 656 20.68 -2.86 -29.73
CA ALA A 656 20.83 -4.27 -29.47
C ALA A 656 21.85 -4.58 -28.36
N LEU A 657 22.98 -3.84 -28.31
CA LEU A 657 23.97 -3.99 -27.24
C LEU A 657 23.39 -3.66 -25.87
N GLU A 658 22.72 -2.52 -25.74
CA GLU A 658 22.16 -2.08 -24.46
C GLU A 658 20.96 -2.92 -24.03
N ALA A 659 20.06 -3.26 -24.94
CA ALA A 659 18.95 -4.17 -24.66
C ALA A 659 19.46 -5.52 -24.15
N TYR A 660 20.55 -6.03 -24.72
CA TYR A 660 21.12 -7.30 -24.28
C TYR A 660 21.76 -7.21 -22.90
N VAL A 661 22.39 -6.11 -22.50
CA VAL A 661 23.04 -6.04 -21.17
C VAL A 661 22.17 -5.42 -20.08
N SER A 662 20.99 -4.91 -20.44
CA SER A 662 20.02 -4.30 -19.53
C SER A 662 19.67 -5.21 -18.35
N VAL A 663 19.32 -4.62 -17.21
CA VAL A 663 18.74 -5.36 -16.08
C VAL A 663 17.33 -5.88 -16.34
N MET A 664 16.68 -5.39 -17.41
CA MET A 664 15.36 -5.85 -17.88
C MET A 664 15.45 -6.88 -19.03
N ALA A 665 16.66 -7.24 -19.46
CA ALA A 665 16.88 -8.25 -20.47
C ALA A 665 16.31 -9.61 -20.03
N ASN A 666 15.71 -10.34 -20.98
CA ASN A 666 15.01 -11.58 -20.73
C ASN A 666 15.14 -12.55 -21.91
N GLU A 667 14.65 -13.77 -21.72
CA GLU A 667 14.77 -14.90 -22.65
C GLU A 667 14.14 -14.62 -24.03
N TYR A 668 13.21 -13.66 -24.13
CA TYR A 668 12.60 -13.26 -25.39
C TYR A 668 13.37 -12.14 -26.08
N SER A 669 13.89 -11.14 -25.34
CA SER A 669 14.65 -10.02 -25.90
C SER A 669 16.07 -10.40 -26.33
N ASP A 670 16.70 -11.31 -25.59
CA ASP A 670 18.09 -11.72 -25.79
C ASP A 670 18.38 -12.25 -27.22
N PRO A 671 17.62 -13.24 -27.74
CA PRO A 671 17.86 -13.74 -29.11
C PRO A 671 17.60 -12.67 -30.19
N GLN A 672 16.69 -11.73 -29.94
CA GLN A 672 16.40 -10.64 -30.87
C GLN A 672 17.57 -9.68 -30.96
N ALA A 673 18.12 -9.24 -29.82
CA ALA A 673 19.31 -8.41 -29.78
C ALA A 673 20.50 -9.08 -30.47
N LEU A 674 20.77 -10.36 -30.18
CA LEU A 674 21.85 -11.12 -30.84
C LEU A 674 21.65 -11.23 -32.35
N GLN A 675 20.42 -11.53 -32.80
CA GLN A 675 20.10 -11.62 -34.22
C GLN A 675 20.26 -10.27 -34.94
N ALA A 676 19.83 -9.17 -34.33
CA ALA A 676 20.04 -7.83 -34.87
C ALA A 676 21.54 -7.53 -35.05
N LEU A 677 22.35 -7.79 -34.03
CA LEU A 677 23.81 -7.58 -34.10
C LEU A 677 24.46 -8.41 -35.20
N LYS A 678 24.05 -9.67 -35.39
CA LYS A 678 24.58 -10.53 -36.46
C LYS A 678 24.26 -9.98 -37.85
N LEU A 679 23.02 -9.56 -38.08
CA LEU A 679 22.61 -8.96 -39.35
C LEU A 679 23.34 -7.63 -39.62
N LEU A 680 23.48 -6.78 -38.60
CA LEU A 680 24.21 -5.51 -38.72
C LEU A 680 25.69 -5.76 -39.03
N LYS A 681 26.34 -6.72 -38.35
CA LYS A 681 27.72 -7.12 -38.65
C LYS A 681 27.91 -7.56 -40.10
N ASP A 682 26.98 -8.36 -40.63
CA ASP A 682 27.10 -8.95 -41.96
C ASP A 682 26.77 -7.96 -43.09
N TYR A 683 25.79 -7.07 -42.89
CA TYR A 683 25.17 -6.32 -43.98
C TYR A 683 25.36 -4.79 -43.91
N LEU A 684 25.57 -4.20 -42.73
CA LEU A 684 25.68 -2.74 -42.59
C LEU A 684 26.82 -2.12 -43.41
N PRO A 685 28.05 -2.69 -43.44
CA PRO A 685 29.12 -2.17 -44.29
C PRO A 685 28.75 -2.13 -45.78
N SER A 686 28.08 -3.17 -46.30
CA SER A 686 27.68 -3.24 -47.70
C SER A 686 26.54 -2.26 -48.00
N ALA A 687 25.56 -2.14 -47.10
CA ALA A 687 24.45 -1.21 -47.22
C ALA A 687 24.94 0.25 -47.28
N TYR A 688 25.92 0.61 -46.46
CA TYR A 688 26.54 1.94 -46.47
C TYR A 688 27.38 2.18 -47.73
N ALA A 689 28.23 1.22 -48.12
CA ALA A 689 29.14 1.39 -49.25
C ALA A 689 28.41 1.44 -50.60
N LYS A 690 27.44 0.54 -50.81
CA LYS A 690 26.77 0.32 -52.10
C LYS A 690 25.36 0.89 -52.20
N GLY A 691 24.70 1.20 -51.08
CA GLY A 691 23.34 1.74 -51.08
C GLY A 691 22.36 0.87 -51.86
N ALA A 692 21.57 1.48 -52.75
CA ALA A 692 20.64 0.78 -53.65
C ALA A 692 21.32 -0.25 -54.58
N GLY A 693 22.65 -0.16 -54.78
CA GLY A 693 23.44 -1.16 -55.51
C GLY A 693 23.59 -2.50 -54.77
N ASP A 694 23.17 -2.60 -53.51
CA ASP A 694 23.05 -3.85 -52.76
C ASP A 694 21.70 -3.90 -52.01
N PRO A 695 20.60 -4.21 -52.71
CA PRO A 695 19.25 -4.19 -52.13
C PRO A 695 19.06 -5.24 -51.03
N LYS A 696 19.83 -6.34 -51.07
CA LYS A 696 19.79 -7.34 -49.99
C LYS A 696 20.36 -6.76 -48.71
N ALA A 697 21.50 -6.06 -48.77
CA ALA A 697 22.09 -5.43 -47.60
C ALA A 697 21.15 -4.37 -47.00
N ARG A 698 20.51 -3.53 -47.84
CA ARG A 698 19.48 -2.57 -47.40
C ARG A 698 18.34 -3.24 -46.63
N GLU A 699 17.77 -4.30 -47.21
CA GLU A 699 16.66 -5.03 -46.60
C GLU A 699 17.06 -5.66 -45.25
N GLN A 700 18.24 -6.28 -45.17
CA GLN A 700 18.69 -6.92 -43.93
C GLN A 700 18.99 -5.92 -42.82
N VAL A 701 19.58 -4.76 -43.14
CA VAL A 701 19.81 -3.69 -42.16
C VAL A 701 18.50 -3.10 -41.67
N HIS A 702 17.52 -2.92 -42.56
CA HIS A 702 16.19 -2.42 -42.19
C HIS A 702 15.49 -3.36 -41.21
N ASN A 703 15.48 -4.67 -41.50
CA ASN A 703 14.95 -5.67 -40.59
C ASN A 703 15.73 -5.73 -39.27
N ALA A 704 17.07 -5.61 -39.31
CA ALA A 704 17.89 -5.65 -38.11
C ALA A 704 17.59 -4.48 -37.17
N ALA A 705 17.34 -3.28 -37.71
CA ALA A 705 16.91 -2.13 -36.91
C ALA A 705 15.57 -2.38 -36.22
N THR A 706 14.59 -2.94 -36.92
CA THR A 706 13.30 -3.32 -36.31
C THR A 706 13.47 -4.40 -35.24
N ILE A 707 14.29 -5.43 -35.48
CA ILE A 707 14.54 -6.50 -34.49
C ILE A 707 15.23 -5.93 -33.24
N ALA A 708 16.19 -4.99 -33.40
CA ALA A 708 16.77 -4.26 -32.27
C ALA A 708 15.70 -3.45 -31.53
N GLY A 709 14.81 -2.79 -32.28
CA GLY A 709 13.60 -2.11 -31.80
C GLY A 709 12.74 -2.98 -30.89
N ILE A 710 12.44 -4.20 -31.33
CA ILE A 710 11.68 -5.19 -30.58
C ILE A 710 12.39 -5.57 -29.27
N ALA A 711 13.71 -5.74 -29.31
CA ALA A 711 14.50 -6.09 -28.14
C ALA A 711 14.43 -4.97 -27.08
N PHE A 712 14.75 -3.73 -27.46
CA PHE A 712 14.78 -2.63 -26.49
C PHE A 712 13.38 -2.13 -26.09
N ALA A 713 12.34 -2.36 -26.90
CA ALA A 713 10.95 -2.16 -26.50
C ALA A 713 10.59 -2.94 -25.22
N ASN A 714 11.27 -4.05 -24.97
CA ASN A 714 10.99 -4.98 -23.87
C ASN A 714 12.12 -5.08 -22.84
N ALA A 715 13.34 -4.66 -23.18
CA ALA A 715 14.49 -4.63 -22.28
C ALA A 715 14.99 -3.22 -21.95
N PHE A 716 14.40 -2.16 -22.52
CA PHE A 716 14.86 -0.77 -22.40
C PHE A 716 16.31 -0.58 -22.88
N LEU A 717 16.81 0.64 -22.74
CA LEU A 717 18.16 1.07 -23.13
C LEU A 717 18.95 1.49 -21.90
N GLY A 718 20.23 1.82 -22.08
CA GLY A 718 21.16 2.11 -20.99
C GLY A 718 21.71 3.53 -21.01
N VAL A 719 22.84 3.72 -20.34
CA VAL A 719 23.45 5.05 -20.16
C VAL A 719 24.04 5.62 -21.44
N CYS A 720 24.27 4.83 -22.50
CA CYS A 720 24.65 5.36 -23.81
C CYS A 720 23.54 6.27 -24.33
N HIS A 721 22.30 5.80 -24.34
CA HIS A 721 21.15 6.59 -24.75
C HIS A 721 20.90 7.76 -23.79
N SER A 722 20.99 7.53 -22.48
CA SER A 722 20.85 8.62 -21.50
C SER A 722 21.77 9.79 -21.79
N MET A 723 23.06 9.52 -22.05
CA MET A 723 24.04 10.55 -22.39
C MET A 723 23.83 11.10 -23.81
N ALA A 724 23.50 10.25 -24.79
CA ALA A 724 23.30 10.65 -26.18
C ALA A 724 22.10 11.60 -26.36
N HIS A 725 21.00 11.42 -25.59
CA HIS A 725 19.86 12.35 -25.59
C HIS A 725 20.29 13.77 -25.24
N LYS A 726 21.13 13.92 -24.20
CA LYS A 726 21.56 15.23 -23.70
C LYS A 726 22.63 15.83 -24.60
N LEU A 727 23.59 15.02 -25.03
CA LEU A 727 24.66 15.45 -25.92
C LEU A 727 24.12 15.92 -27.27
N GLY A 728 23.18 15.18 -27.85
CA GLY A 728 22.54 15.53 -29.13
C GLY A 728 21.72 16.82 -29.04
N ALA A 729 20.96 16.98 -27.95
CA ALA A 729 20.15 18.18 -27.71
C ALA A 729 21.00 19.45 -27.52
N GLU A 730 22.11 19.36 -26.78
CA GLU A 730 22.95 20.53 -26.47
C GLU A 730 23.80 20.96 -27.68
N PHE A 731 24.39 20.03 -28.43
CA PHE A 731 25.36 20.35 -29.49
C PHE A 731 24.86 20.12 -30.92
N GLY A 732 23.57 19.82 -31.10
CA GLY A 732 22.96 19.62 -32.42
C GLY A 732 23.52 18.39 -33.17
N LEU A 733 24.03 17.40 -32.45
CA LEU A 733 24.51 16.15 -33.04
C LEU A 733 23.33 15.24 -33.38
N ALA A 734 23.38 14.60 -34.54
CA ALA A 734 22.40 13.57 -34.90
C ALA A 734 22.41 12.43 -33.87
N HIS A 735 21.24 11.90 -33.52
CA HIS A 735 21.10 10.93 -32.41
C HIS A 735 22.03 9.71 -32.54
N GLY A 736 22.01 9.02 -33.68
CA GLY A 736 22.88 7.88 -33.92
C GLY A 736 24.38 8.22 -33.93
N LEU A 737 24.75 9.46 -34.30
CA LEU A 737 26.13 9.93 -34.16
C LEU A 737 26.49 10.08 -32.68
N ALA A 738 25.64 10.73 -31.86
CA ALA A 738 25.87 10.86 -30.42
C ALA A 738 26.05 9.49 -29.74
N ASN A 739 25.21 8.50 -30.06
CA ASN A 739 25.36 7.12 -29.58
C ASN A 739 26.71 6.50 -30.01
N ALA A 740 27.10 6.64 -31.28
CA ALA A 740 28.36 6.10 -31.80
C ALA A 740 29.61 6.64 -31.10
N LEU A 741 29.57 7.91 -30.67
CA LEU A 741 30.66 8.58 -29.96
C LEU A 741 30.85 8.07 -28.53
N LEU A 742 29.81 7.46 -27.93
CA LEU A 742 29.79 7.05 -26.52
C LEU A 742 29.93 5.53 -26.33
N ILE A 743 29.35 4.73 -27.24
CA ILE A 743 29.11 3.30 -27.02
C ILE A 743 30.36 2.48 -26.67
N SER A 744 31.52 2.76 -27.29
CA SER A 744 32.77 2.04 -27.01
C SER A 744 33.21 2.20 -25.55
N ASN A 745 33.08 3.42 -24.99
CA ASN A 745 33.40 3.69 -23.60
C ASN A 745 32.30 3.19 -22.65
N VAL A 746 31.04 3.20 -23.07
CA VAL A 746 29.93 2.62 -22.29
C VAL A 746 30.09 1.11 -22.14
N ILE A 747 30.51 0.39 -23.18
CA ILE A 747 30.80 -1.06 -23.08
C ILE A 747 31.89 -1.30 -22.03
N ARG A 748 33.00 -0.56 -22.10
CA ARG A 748 34.11 -0.66 -21.12
C ARG A 748 33.67 -0.34 -19.70
N TYR A 749 32.86 0.70 -19.52
CA TYR A 749 32.32 1.10 -18.23
C TYR A 749 31.38 0.05 -17.63
N ASN A 750 30.49 -0.49 -18.46
CA ASN A 750 29.55 -1.50 -18.00
C ASN A 750 30.24 -2.84 -17.74
N ALA A 751 31.29 -3.18 -18.48
CA ALA A 751 32.06 -4.42 -18.34
C ALA A 751 32.98 -4.44 -17.10
N ALA A 752 32.38 -4.27 -15.92
CA ALA A 752 33.05 -4.37 -14.63
C ALA A 752 32.50 -5.56 -13.81
N ASP A 753 33.38 -6.39 -13.26
CA ASP A 753 33.00 -7.47 -12.34
C ASP A 753 32.54 -6.94 -10.97
N ILE A 754 33.09 -5.78 -10.58
CA ILE A 754 32.82 -5.12 -9.29
C ILE A 754 32.32 -3.70 -9.59
N PRO A 755 31.07 -3.54 -10.06
CA PRO A 755 30.51 -2.22 -10.32
C PRO A 755 30.46 -1.41 -9.02
N THR A 756 30.75 -0.11 -9.11
CA THR A 756 30.65 0.85 -8.01
C THR A 756 29.26 0.86 -7.37
N LYS A 757 28.21 0.67 -8.18
CA LYS A 757 26.84 0.49 -7.71
C LYS A 757 26.07 -0.46 -8.64
N GLN A 758 25.23 -1.30 -8.03
CA GLN A 758 24.31 -2.19 -8.74
C GLN A 758 22.94 -1.53 -8.87
N THR A 759 22.28 -1.77 -10.00
CA THR A 759 20.93 -1.26 -10.28
C THR A 759 19.89 -2.02 -9.47
N ALA A 760 18.98 -1.29 -8.83
CA ALA A 760 17.94 -1.89 -8.00
C ALA A 760 16.81 -2.43 -8.87
N PHE A 761 16.90 -3.69 -9.32
CA PHE A 761 15.86 -4.35 -10.09
C PHE A 761 15.72 -5.81 -9.68
N SER A 762 14.50 -6.32 -9.50
CA SER A 762 14.27 -7.61 -8.84
C SER A 762 14.88 -8.82 -9.56
N GLN A 763 15.06 -8.73 -10.89
CA GLN A 763 15.65 -9.75 -11.76
C GLN A 763 17.19 -9.63 -11.85
N TYR A 764 17.75 -8.52 -11.37
CA TYR A 764 19.20 -8.32 -11.33
C TYR A 764 19.74 -8.94 -10.05
N ASP A 765 20.13 -10.22 -10.13
CA ASP A 765 20.63 -10.98 -8.99
C ASP A 765 22.10 -10.70 -8.64
N ARG A 766 22.94 -10.45 -9.65
CA ARG A 766 24.38 -10.22 -9.51
C ARG A 766 24.95 -9.48 -10.73
N PRO A 767 26.12 -8.82 -10.61
CA PRO A 767 26.86 -8.30 -11.74
C PRO A 767 27.17 -9.38 -12.78
N LYS A 768 26.71 -9.16 -14.02
CA LYS A 768 26.85 -10.13 -15.12
C LYS A 768 27.23 -9.50 -16.47
N SER A 769 27.51 -8.19 -16.49
CA SER A 769 27.75 -7.41 -17.71
C SER A 769 28.96 -7.89 -18.50
N VAL A 770 30.09 -8.22 -17.85
CA VAL A 770 31.28 -8.78 -18.53
C VAL A 770 30.93 -10.05 -19.29
N ALA A 771 30.26 -11.00 -18.63
CA ALA A 771 29.84 -12.26 -19.24
C ALA A 771 28.86 -12.02 -20.40
N ARG A 772 27.91 -11.09 -20.25
CA ARG A 772 26.92 -10.78 -21.30
C ARG A 772 27.56 -10.14 -22.53
N TYR A 773 28.46 -9.15 -22.37
CA TYR A 773 29.20 -8.61 -23.53
C TYR A 773 30.11 -9.66 -24.18
N ALA A 774 30.73 -10.55 -23.38
CA ALA A 774 31.53 -11.65 -23.91
C ALA A 774 30.70 -12.67 -24.70
N GLU A 775 29.44 -12.90 -24.32
CA GLU A 775 28.49 -13.73 -25.06
C GLU A 775 28.12 -13.13 -26.41
N ILE A 776 27.89 -11.81 -26.46
CA ILE A 776 27.71 -11.08 -27.73
C ILE A 776 28.92 -11.29 -28.64
N ALA A 777 30.14 -11.09 -28.11
CA ALA A 777 31.35 -11.26 -28.90
C ALA A 777 31.45 -12.69 -29.47
N ARG A 778 31.16 -13.71 -28.65
CA ARG A 778 31.16 -15.11 -29.07
C ARG A 778 30.11 -15.39 -30.16
N TYR A 779 28.89 -14.87 -30.00
CA TYR A 779 27.82 -15.02 -30.99
C TYR A 779 28.19 -14.41 -32.34
N LEU A 780 28.94 -13.29 -32.31
CA LEU A 780 29.45 -12.63 -33.50
C LEU A 780 30.73 -13.28 -34.06
N GLY A 781 31.28 -14.33 -33.44
CA GLY A 781 32.52 -14.99 -33.88
C GLY A 781 33.79 -14.16 -33.60
N LEU A 782 33.76 -13.31 -32.58
CA LEU A 782 34.89 -12.51 -32.12
C LEU A 782 35.65 -13.31 -31.04
N GLU A 783 36.52 -14.21 -31.49
CA GLU A 783 37.21 -15.18 -30.61
C GLU A 783 38.29 -14.54 -29.73
N ALA A 784 38.28 -14.89 -28.45
CA ALA A 784 39.36 -14.64 -27.48
C ALA A 784 39.30 -15.68 -26.36
N SER A 785 40.32 -15.73 -25.49
CA SER A 785 40.42 -16.79 -24.47
C SER A 785 39.61 -16.47 -23.21
N ARG A 786 39.64 -15.22 -22.75
CA ARG A 786 38.98 -14.73 -21.53
C ARG A 786 37.84 -13.76 -21.86
N ASP A 787 36.86 -13.65 -20.97
CA ASP A 787 35.68 -12.80 -21.21
C ASP A 787 36.04 -11.32 -21.35
N HIS A 788 36.93 -10.78 -20.50
CA HIS A 788 37.44 -9.41 -20.66
C HIS A 788 38.13 -9.17 -22.02
N GLU A 789 38.85 -10.17 -22.55
CA GLU A 789 39.46 -10.07 -23.88
C GLU A 789 38.40 -10.09 -24.99
N ARG A 790 37.31 -10.85 -24.80
CA ARG A 790 36.15 -10.85 -25.70
C ARG A 790 35.42 -9.51 -25.70
N VAL A 791 35.29 -8.86 -24.54
CA VAL A 791 34.74 -7.50 -24.43
C VAL A 791 35.58 -6.53 -25.26
N GLU A 792 36.91 -6.53 -25.12
CA GLU A 792 37.75 -5.65 -25.94
C GLU A 792 37.69 -5.99 -27.44
N LYS A 793 37.53 -7.27 -27.81
CA LYS A 793 37.26 -7.65 -29.21
C LYS A 793 35.93 -7.11 -29.73
N LEU A 794 34.91 -7.08 -28.88
CA LEU A 794 33.63 -6.46 -29.21
C LEU A 794 33.79 -4.95 -29.42
N VAL A 795 34.50 -4.27 -28.53
CA VAL A 795 34.77 -2.82 -28.69
C VAL A 795 35.59 -2.55 -29.96
N GLN A 796 36.61 -3.35 -30.23
CA GLN A 796 37.40 -3.27 -31.47
C GLN A 796 36.51 -3.38 -32.71
N TRP A 797 35.58 -4.33 -32.75
CA TRP A 797 34.64 -4.47 -33.86
C TRP A 797 33.73 -3.24 -34.02
N VAL A 798 33.24 -2.67 -32.92
CA VAL A 798 32.43 -1.44 -32.95
C VAL A 798 33.25 -0.25 -33.50
N ASP A 799 34.52 -0.12 -33.09
CA ASP A 799 35.41 0.93 -33.57
C ASP A 799 35.77 0.76 -35.06
N GLU A 800 36.05 -0.46 -35.52
CA GLU A 800 36.28 -0.79 -36.94
C GLU A 800 35.03 -0.52 -37.81
N LEU A 801 33.84 -0.81 -37.26
CA LEU A 801 32.57 -0.51 -37.92
C LEU A 801 32.38 1.00 -38.07
N LYS A 802 32.62 1.80 -37.01
CA LYS A 802 32.56 3.27 -37.08
C LYS A 802 33.48 3.84 -38.15
N GLN A 803 34.72 3.34 -38.23
CA GLN A 803 35.68 3.74 -39.28
C GLN A 803 35.16 3.39 -40.68
N THR A 804 34.63 2.18 -40.86
CA THR A 804 34.04 1.73 -42.14
C THR A 804 32.88 2.61 -42.58
N LEU A 805 32.11 3.14 -41.63
CA LEU A 805 30.97 4.03 -41.85
C LEU A 805 31.34 5.51 -41.92
N ASN A 806 32.63 5.85 -41.88
CA ASN A 806 33.16 7.23 -41.81
C ASN A 806 32.57 8.06 -40.64
N ILE A 807 32.39 7.44 -39.48
CA ILE A 807 31.92 8.11 -38.26
C ILE A 807 33.14 8.68 -37.50
N PRO A 808 33.10 9.94 -37.03
CA PRO A 808 34.13 10.49 -36.15
C PRO A 808 34.36 9.63 -34.89
N MET A 809 35.60 9.55 -34.43
CA MET A 809 35.96 8.66 -33.31
C MET A 809 35.82 9.29 -31.91
N SER A 810 35.58 10.61 -31.82
CA SER A 810 35.40 11.33 -30.55
C SER A 810 34.47 12.53 -30.72
N ILE A 811 33.92 13.04 -29.61
CA ILE A 811 33.01 14.19 -29.64
C ILE A 811 33.74 15.44 -30.18
N GLN A 812 35.03 15.60 -29.84
CA GLN A 812 35.87 16.64 -30.40
C GLN A 812 36.03 16.49 -31.93
N ALA A 813 36.28 15.27 -32.42
CA ALA A 813 36.41 15.01 -33.86
C ALA A 813 35.09 15.20 -34.63
N ALA A 814 33.95 15.16 -33.93
CA ALA A 814 32.64 15.48 -34.51
C ALA A 814 32.36 17.00 -34.62
N GLY A 815 33.28 17.85 -34.14
CA GLY A 815 33.21 19.30 -34.31
C GLY A 815 32.67 20.08 -33.10
N VAL A 816 32.52 19.45 -31.93
CA VAL A 816 32.13 20.15 -30.70
C VAL A 816 33.33 20.90 -30.11
N GLY A 817 33.16 22.18 -29.80
CA GLY A 817 34.20 23.03 -29.21
C GLY A 817 34.50 22.66 -27.75
N GLU A 818 35.78 22.68 -27.37
CA GLU A 818 36.22 22.25 -26.04
C GLU A 818 35.70 23.12 -24.91
N ALA A 819 35.75 24.44 -25.09
CA ALA A 819 35.27 25.38 -24.09
C ALA A 819 33.76 25.20 -23.83
N ASP A 820 32.98 25.03 -24.91
CA ASP A 820 31.53 24.83 -24.82
C ASP A 820 31.19 23.49 -24.16
N PHE A 821 31.93 22.43 -24.49
CA PHE A 821 31.75 21.12 -23.89
C PHE A 821 32.06 21.12 -22.40
N LEU A 822 33.23 21.65 -21.99
CA LEU A 822 33.63 21.71 -20.58
C LEU A 822 32.69 22.58 -19.74
N ALA A 823 32.09 23.61 -20.35
CA ALA A 823 31.09 24.45 -19.67
C ALA A 823 29.77 23.72 -19.38
N LYS A 824 29.47 22.61 -20.08
CA LYS A 824 28.20 21.89 -20.01
C LYS A 824 28.28 20.48 -19.43
N VAL A 825 29.47 19.88 -19.38
CA VAL A 825 29.65 18.46 -19.02
C VAL A 825 29.07 18.07 -17.65
N ASP A 826 29.11 18.97 -16.67
CA ASP A 826 28.49 18.75 -15.35
C ASP A 826 26.96 18.61 -15.46
N GLN A 827 26.31 19.56 -16.14
CA GLN A 827 24.86 19.52 -16.37
C GLN A 827 24.46 18.31 -17.22
N LEU A 828 25.23 18.00 -18.27
CA LEU A 828 24.96 16.83 -19.13
C LEU A 828 25.01 15.52 -18.34
N ALA A 829 25.92 15.40 -17.38
CA ALA A 829 26.02 14.22 -16.52
C ALA A 829 24.83 14.10 -15.55
N GLU A 830 24.40 15.21 -14.96
CA GLU A 830 23.20 15.26 -14.10
C GLU A 830 21.93 14.93 -14.89
N ASP A 831 21.75 15.54 -16.05
CA ASP A 831 20.58 15.32 -16.89
C ASP A 831 20.54 13.89 -17.43
N ALA A 832 21.70 13.32 -17.80
CA ALA A 832 21.80 11.93 -18.21
C ALA A 832 21.45 10.99 -17.05
N PHE A 833 21.86 11.31 -15.82
CA PHE A 833 21.46 10.54 -14.64
C PHE A 833 19.93 10.54 -14.44
N ASP A 834 19.26 11.66 -14.71
CA ASP A 834 17.79 11.82 -14.63
C ASP A 834 17.01 11.25 -15.85
N ASP A 835 17.71 10.71 -16.84
CA ASP A 835 17.07 10.10 -18.02
C ASP A 835 16.42 8.74 -17.68
N GLN A 836 15.29 8.46 -18.33
CA GLN A 836 14.51 7.24 -18.12
C GLN A 836 15.29 5.95 -18.47
N CYS A 837 16.30 6.01 -19.34
CA CYS A 837 17.12 4.86 -19.72
C CYS A 837 18.12 4.46 -18.61
N THR A 838 18.52 5.40 -17.74
CA THR A 838 19.56 5.15 -16.72
C THR A 838 19.19 4.03 -15.76
N GLY A 839 17.90 3.93 -15.41
CA GLY A 839 17.38 2.90 -14.50
C GLY A 839 17.48 1.46 -15.03
N ALA A 840 17.70 1.26 -16.33
CA ALA A 840 17.82 -0.06 -16.95
C ALA A 840 19.27 -0.51 -17.17
N ASN A 841 20.25 0.37 -16.96
CA ASN A 841 21.67 0.06 -17.18
C ASN A 841 22.19 -0.97 -16.13
N PRO A 842 23.05 -1.95 -16.50
CA PRO A 842 23.54 -2.98 -15.55
C PRO A 842 24.44 -2.44 -14.44
N ARG A 843 25.17 -1.35 -14.69
CA ARG A 843 25.93 -0.61 -13.69
C ARG A 843 25.18 0.69 -13.40
N TYR A 844 24.63 0.84 -12.20
CA TYR A 844 23.92 2.07 -11.89
C TYR A 844 24.94 3.19 -11.73
N PRO A 845 24.89 4.27 -12.53
CA PRO A 845 25.99 5.19 -12.56
C PRO A 845 26.02 6.15 -11.38
N LEU A 846 27.22 6.63 -11.05
CA LEU A 846 27.38 7.90 -10.35
C LEU A 846 27.43 9.04 -11.37
N ILE A 847 26.94 10.23 -11.01
CA ILE A 847 27.03 11.43 -11.87
C ILE A 847 28.48 11.73 -12.24
N SER A 848 29.42 11.55 -11.29
CA SER A 848 30.85 11.70 -11.54
C SER A 848 31.41 10.71 -12.57
N GLU A 849 30.86 9.49 -12.63
CA GLU A 849 31.26 8.49 -13.63
C GLU A 849 30.70 8.84 -15.02
N LEU A 850 29.45 9.32 -15.11
CA LEU A 850 28.87 9.82 -16.36
C LEU A 850 29.67 11.02 -16.90
N LYS A 851 30.02 11.98 -16.04
CA LYS A 851 30.89 13.11 -16.40
C LYS A 851 32.22 12.61 -16.96
N GLN A 852 32.83 11.64 -16.30
CA GLN A 852 34.12 11.11 -16.73
C GLN A 852 34.03 10.31 -18.03
N LEU A 853 32.93 9.57 -18.24
CA LEU A 853 32.62 8.90 -19.52
C LEU A 853 32.49 9.90 -20.66
N LEU A 854 31.79 11.01 -20.42
CA LEU A 854 31.65 12.12 -21.37
C LEU A 854 33.03 12.73 -21.71
N LEU A 855 33.86 13.00 -20.70
CA LEU A 855 35.23 13.53 -20.90
C LEU A 855 36.11 12.58 -21.73
N ASP A 856 36.13 11.29 -21.39
CA ASP A 856 36.92 10.31 -22.13
C ASP A 856 36.44 10.18 -23.57
N SER A 857 35.13 10.18 -23.78
CA SER A 857 34.54 10.12 -25.12
C SER A 857 34.77 11.42 -25.92
N TYR A 858 34.92 12.55 -25.23
CA TYR A 858 35.27 13.82 -25.86
C TYR A 858 36.69 13.83 -26.43
N TYR A 859 37.67 13.43 -25.62
CA TYR A 859 39.08 13.39 -26.03
C TYR A 859 39.45 12.11 -26.82
N GLY A 860 38.55 11.14 -26.91
CA GLY A 860 38.84 9.84 -27.55
C GLY A 860 39.72 8.93 -26.69
N HIS A 861 39.73 9.12 -25.38
CA HIS A 861 40.41 8.24 -24.43
C HIS A 861 39.56 7.01 -24.14
N ALA A 862 40.20 5.86 -23.95
CA ALA A 862 39.52 4.66 -23.49
C ALA A 862 39.16 4.79 -22.01
N TRP A 863 37.92 4.48 -21.66
CA TRP A 863 37.48 4.42 -20.27
C TRP A 863 38.35 3.46 -19.44
N CYS A 864 38.73 3.90 -18.23
CA CYS A 864 39.36 3.06 -17.23
C CYS A 864 38.81 3.38 -15.83
N GLU A 865 38.88 2.41 -14.92
CA GLU A 865 38.38 2.60 -13.56
C GLU A 865 39.14 3.68 -12.80
N ALA A 866 38.45 4.40 -11.89
CA ALA A 866 39.03 5.51 -11.14
C ALA A 866 40.33 5.13 -10.40
N HIS A 867 40.34 3.97 -9.74
CA HIS A 867 41.53 3.47 -9.03
C HIS A 867 42.73 3.19 -9.96
N LEU A 868 42.48 2.86 -11.23
CA LEU A 868 43.54 2.69 -12.23
C LEU A 868 44.07 4.05 -12.72
N ARG A 869 43.20 5.06 -12.85
CA ARG A 869 43.61 6.44 -13.17
C ARG A 869 44.48 7.02 -12.07
N GLU A 870 44.06 6.88 -10.81
CA GLU A 870 44.81 7.36 -9.65
C GLU A 870 46.19 6.70 -9.55
N ALA A 871 46.27 5.39 -9.78
CA ALA A 871 47.53 4.65 -9.81
C ALA A 871 48.48 5.10 -10.94
N ALA A 872 47.94 5.51 -12.09
CA ALA A 872 48.73 6.05 -13.20
C ALA A 872 49.27 7.47 -12.94
N THR A 873 48.62 8.23 -12.05
CA THR A 873 49.01 9.60 -11.66
C THR A 873 49.86 9.69 -10.39
N ALA A 874 50.08 8.57 -9.68
CA ALA A 874 50.91 8.53 -8.48
C ALA A 874 52.41 8.69 -8.84
N PRO A 875 53.17 9.59 -8.18
CA PRO A 875 54.59 9.77 -8.47
C PRO A 875 55.39 8.49 -8.15
N VAL A 876 56.21 8.02 -9.10
CA VAL A 876 57.12 6.89 -8.93
C VAL A 876 58.14 7.22 -7.83
N VAL A 877 58.01 6.59 -6.67
CA VAL A 877 59.01 6.70 -5.60
C VAL A 877 60.23 5.84 -5.98
N PRO A 878 61.47 6.38 -5.97
CA PRO A 878 62.64 5.60 -6.34
C PRO A 878 62.90 4.50 -5.32
N ALA A 879 63.19 3.29 -5.81
CA ALA A 879 63.47 2.12 -5.00
C ALA A 879 64.69 2.36 -4.07
N VAL A 880 64.44 2.48 -2.77
CA VAL A 880 65.49 2.46 -1.76
C VAL A 880 65.86 1.01 -1.47
N SER A 881 67.10 0.65 -1.81
CA SER A 881 67.72 -0.62 -1.45
C SER A 881 67.74 -0.81 0.06
N VAL A 882 67.10 -1.85 0.59
CA VAL A 882 67.25 -2.24 1.99
C VAL A 882 67.90 -3.61 2.07
N LYS A 883 69.11 -3.59 2.63
CA LYS A 883 69.96 -4.72 2.98
C LYS A 883 69.21 -5.71 3.89
N ALA A 884 69.41 -6.99 3.62
CA ALA A 884 69.02 -8.09 4.48
C ALA A 884 69.65 -7.98 5.87
N LYS A 885 68.84 -8.16 6.93
CA LYS A 885 69.17 -8.88 8.18
C LYS A 885 67.96 -8.90 9.13
N GLY A 886 67.66 -10.09 9.68
CA GLY A 886 66.98 -10.20 10.97
C GLY A 886 65.78 -11.15 11.01
N LYS A 887 66.05 -12.44 11.27
CA LYS A 887 65.10 -13.41 11.79
C LYS A 887 64.54 -12.95 13.16
N LEU A 888 63.25 -13.20 13.44
CA LEU A 888 62.74 -14.15 14.48
C LEU A 888 61.35 -13.79 15.05
N LYS A 889 60.47 -14.79 14.94
CA LYS A 889 59.49 -15.35 15.89
C LYS A 889 58.20 -14.62 16.30
N ALA A 890 57.16 -15.45 16.23
CA ALA A 890 55.77 -15.28 16.60
C ALA A 890 55.52 -15.48 18.11
N VAL A 891 54.43 -14.86 18.57
CA VAL A 891 53.41 -15.49 19.42
C VAL A 891 52.07 -15.29 18.70
#